data_AF-A0A553FS99-F1
#
_entry.id   AF-A0A553FS99-F1
#
_cell.length_a   1.000
_cell.length_b   1.000
_cell.length_c   1.000
_cell.angle_alpha   90.00
_cell.angle_beta   90.00
_cell.angle_gamma   90.00
#
_symmetry.space_group_name_H-M   'P 1'
#
loop_
_entity.id
_entity.type
_entity.pdbx_description
1 polymer ?
#
loop_
_entity_poly.entity_id
_entity_poly.type
_entity_poly.pdbx_seq_one_letter_code
_entity_poly.pdbx_strand_id
1 'polypeptide(L)'
;MRNIYLPICILLLFASSSYAQNTRNYSLQPGTKSWRTNPDDETVDPSGTGDYTDTYYGAPSGAMTNWNSGQYTFNSGPRNGTTITVFGEGHLQYDVDASTKDGDPSTRPDKMNYRLMFPLDYVHREPSDPDFYEYPMIVMLHGAGERAHCWRSCYDENDDPKYKNNDHNLSHGGRQHRDAVIRADGLKAEDAGLHPRAFPGFVFFPQAQSGWIGNQRDHAIRIIELLTDSLNIDKNRIYVHGLSNGGFGSWKILDRRPDLFAAALPMSATIPAHDINYEKVAHIPIWTFQGGRDDSPSPNQTRTIVSNFEAEGGIIRYTEYPTLRHGTWNTAYGEDEFFSWMLKQNKANIHVYFGDSTICTTSNQGVRLGVSSGFDAYEWEKDGMIMTDSIDHDIYAFESGTYRVRYRRESTDDWNRWSDPVTLTERTPIVPTITANSSTILPDINNADTVILQAPSGHAVYDWYKDGVSLGAAYADSTTIEVTESGVYSVVVSNVDACPSLPSNTLDVVFNGSAVISAPTTPVALPASSTSINVFWTDNSDNETGFEIYRSTTAGGPYVLLTVASADAIGHVDSNLIPNTTYYYVIRAINNQGGSPFTSEVNTVTNADSDAPDAPANLEVTSNTINSISLRWSHTTDRSGISGYEIFGGPNIESVSYPDSVITITGLTINTYYNFNVVAIDLAGNRSTPSSQVTGSTFFGGLTYEHSTDAYDVLPNFNNIEPEFTGTINNFSLAPRTQDDFYNFRFDGFIFVPTNGTYTFYTTSDDGSALYINPNDDSNAYDPNINNALVDNDGLHGMEEQSGSIFLTAGGHPITVTFFERTRGAGLEVRYEGPGITKRLIPDEALISGEIVNILPPTAPNSLLATSRPSEFSIDVGWNHDTPASVQTEIYRGTSSGGPYEVVHTSNLGELTFVDTELEPSVTYYYVARSINTDGESDFSTEVSATVIGDGVPPSQPTDLTVLTIGPTSVGLSWSPSTDNVGVSGYTIYDNGVEIGSTSGRLSSNGRSGSKSNLRTLASTPATSILIADLTEDTEYNFSVVAQDPAGNTSPNSETVTTTTTGGTPLPVEFIEFKASIASKGVWLTWATGSEVNNDFFTVERSVNSIDFTSIGKVNGAGDSFDRIDYEFLDRTPIRTATYRIKQTDRNGDYDYSKPIIVTFNVENKIQLYPNPTDRGEFTLKGLVDGSDQPITVKLLDYIGREYISRSYEVDEFSRGVEISYNSGVPAGIYVVLVNQGSEVIQKKLVIK
;
A
#
# COMPACT_ATOMS: atom_id res chain seq x y z
N MET A 1 18.49 -60.30 16.87
CA MET A 1 18.37 -61.77 16.74
C MET A 1 17.91 -62.10 15.32
N ARG A 2 18.71 -62.89 14.56
CA ARG A 2 18.41 -63.60 13.28
C ARG A 2 17.98 -62.72 12.08
N ASN A 3 18.38 -62.92 10.82
CA ASN A 3 19.21 -63.92 10.14
C ASN A 3 19.62 -63.38 8.74
N ILE A 4 20.71 -63.94 8.24
CA ILE A 4 21.42 -63.78 6.94
C ILE A 4 20.58 -64.25 5.73
N TYR A 5 20.73 -63.65 4.53
CA TYR A 5 20.96 -64.35 3.25
C TYR A 5 21.60 -63.47 2.16
N LEU A 6 22.59 -64.06 1.49
CA LEU A 6 23.42 -63.60 0.36
C LEU A 6 22.69 -63.69 -1.01
N PRO A 7 23.25 -63.13 -2.10
CA PRO A 7 22.57 -62.78 -3.35
C PRO A 7 22.56 -63.89 -4.42
N ILE A 8 21.65 -63.78 -5.38
CA ILE A 8 21.61 -64.57 -6.62
C ILE A 8 21.85 -63.64 -7.80
N CYS A 9 22.91 -63.93 -8.57
CA CYS A 9 23.21 -63.37 -9.89
C CYS A 9 22.17 -63.77 -10.93
N ILE A 10 21.70 -62.83 -11.76
CA ILE A 10 21.23 -63.08 -13.12
C ILE A 10 21.76 -61.98 -14.05
N LEU A 11 22.51 -62.41 -15.07
CA LEU A 11 22.99 -61.65 -16.22
C LEU A 11 21.86 -60.89 -16.92
N LEU A 12 22.12 -59.66 -17.39
CA LEU A 12 21.47 -59.10 -18.58
C LEU A 12 22.40 -58.06 -19.26
N LEU A 13 23.02 -58.53 -20.35
CA LEU A 13 23.41 -57.85 -21.60
C LEU A 13 23.82 -56.36 -21.55
N PHE A 14 25.14 -56.14 -21.63
CA PHE A 14 25.71 -54.90 -22.15
C PHE A 14 25.34 -54.71 -23.63
N ALA A 15 24.64 -53.63 -23.94
CA ALA A 15 24.60 -53.05 -25.28
C ALA A 15 25.26 -51.67 -25.20
N SER A 16 26.60 -51.65 -25.26
CA SER A 16 27.37 -50.43 -25.50
C SER A 16 27.10 -49.97 -26.94
N SER A 17 26.35 -48.89 -27.13
CA SER A 17 26.32 -48.18 -28.41
C SER A 17 27.45 -47.15 -28.43
N SER A 18 28.63 -47.60 -28.84
CA SER A 18 29.76 -46.72 -29.15
C SER A 18 29.44 -45.92 -30.42
N TYR A 19 29.16 -44.63 -30.29
CA TYR A 19 29.17 -43.71 -31.43
C TYR A 19 30.61 -43.26 -31.66
N ALA A 20 31.30 -43.95 -32.58
CA ALA A 20 32.64 -43.55 -33.00
C ALA A 20 32.55 -42.31 -33.91
N GLN A 21 32.99 -41.15 -33.43
CA GLN A 21 33.18 -39.94 -34.22
C GLN A 21 34.54 -40.03 -34.94
N ASN A 22 34.52 -40.03 -36.27
CA ASN A 22 35.71 -39.92 -37.12
C ASN A 22 36.18 -38.46 -37.10
N THR A 23 37.42 -38.21 -36.66
CA THR A 23 38.15 -36.94 -36.82
C THR A 23 38.07 -36.44 -38.28
N ARG A 24 37.59 -35.21 -38.51
CA ARG A 24 37.61 -34.54 -39.83
C ARG A 24 38.23 -33.15 -39.71
N ASN A 25 39.21 -32.87 -40.57
CA ASN A 25 39.82 -31.55 -40.72
C ASN A 25 38.88 -30.63 -41.54
N TYR A 26 38.70 -29.39 -41.08
CA TYR A 26 38.00 -28.31 -41.78
C TYR A 26 38.98 -27.15 -42.04
N SER A 27 38.88 -26.45 -43.17
CA SER A 27 39.64 -25.22 -43.43
C SER A 27 38.73 -24.15 -44.01
N LEU A 28 38.80 -22.94 -43.47
CA LEU A 28 38.16 -21.73 -43.98
C LEU A 28 39.22 -20.72 -44.42
N GLN A 29 39.00 -20.04 -45.54
CA GLN A 29 39.76 -18.83 -45.90
C GLN A 29 38.86 -17.59 -45.75
N PRO A 30 39.36 -16.46 -45.22
CA PRO A 30 38.54 -15.27 -45.01
C PRO A 30 38.24 -14.55 -46.34
N GLY A 31 36.96 -14.31 -46.63
CA GLY A 31 36.50 -13.35 -47.64
C GLY A 31 36.22 -11.99 -47.01
N THR A 32 36.63 -10.91 -47.68
CA THR A 32 36.60 -9.51 -47.21
C THR A 32 35.18 -8.92 -47.06
N LYS A 33 35.01 -8.08 -46.03
CA LYS A 33 33.84 -7.23 -45.75
C LYS A 33 33.38 -6.44 -46.98
N SER A 34 32.06 -6.35 -47.20
CA SER A 34 31.41 -5.35 -48.03
C SER A 34 30.54 -4.47 -47.14
N TRP A 35 30.84 -3.17 -47.13
CA TRP A 35 30.05 -2.11 -46.53
C TRP A 35 28.91 -1.73 -47.50
N ARG A 36 27.68 -1.51 -47.02
CA ARG A 36 26.79 -0.53 -47.66
C ARG A 36 26.83 0.77 -46.87
N THR A 37 27.31 1.82 -47.52
CA THR A 37 27.29 3.22 -47.07
C THR A 37 26.03 3.93 -47.54
N ASN A 38 25.40 4.64 -46.60
CA ASN A 38 24.63 5.89 -46.68
C ASN A 38 23.31 5.97 -47.50
N PRO A 39 22.22 6.57 -46.97
CA PRO A 39 20.91 6.69 -47.65
C PRO A 39 20.74 7.89 -48.62
N ASP A 40 21.75 8.73 -48.85
CA ASP A 40 21.57 10.06 -49.47
C ASP A 40 22.19 10.26 -50.88
N ASP A 41 22.19 9.30 -51.80
CA ASP A 41 22.64 9.54 -53.18
C ASP A 41 21.53 9.33 -54.22
N GLU A 42 20.79 10.40 -54.49
CA GLU A 42 19.97 10.56 -55.70
C GLU A 42 20.87 10.86 -56.91
N THR A 43 21.39 9.84 -57.58
CA THR A 43 21.81 10.00 -58.98
C THR A 43 21.45 8.78 -59.85
N VAL A 44 20.63 9.07 -60.87
CA VAL A 44 20.13 8.16 -61.91
C VAL A 44 21.24 7.81 -62.91
N ASP A 45 21.45 6.51 -63.20
CA ASP A 45 22.10 6.07 -64.45
C ASP A 45 21.07 5.43 -65.40
N PRO A 46 20.83 6.02 -66.59
CA PRO A 46 19.90 5.49 -67.58
C PRO A 46 20.66 4.62 -68.60
N SER A 47 20.84 3.32 -68.32
CA SER A 47 21.10 2.37 -69.41
C SER A 47 20.49 0.99 -69.12
N GLY A 48 19.46 0.67 -69.91
CA GLY A 48 18.69 -0.55 -69.77
C GLY A 48 19.49 -1.79 -70.13
N THR A 49 19.70 -2.66 -69.15
CA THR A 49 19.69 -4.12 -69.30
C THR A 49 18.90 -4.67 -68.12
N GLY A 50 17.82 -5.39 -68.40
CA GLY A 50 16.81 -5.76 -67.40
C GLY A 50 17.36 -6.59 -66.25
N ASP A 51 17.37 -5.99 -65.07
CA ASP A 51 17.41 -6.71 -63.81
C ASP A 51 15.99 -7.07 -63.39
N TYR A 52 15.81 -8.32 -62.97
CA TYR A 52 14.63 -8.73 -62.21
C TYR A 52 14.53 -7.81 -60.99
N THR A 53 13.57 -6.89 -61.00
CA THR A 53 13.20 -6.13 -59.81
C THR A 53 12.68 -7.15 -58.79
N ASP A 54 13.48 -7.41 -57.77
CA ASP A 54 13.16 -8.27 -56.64
C ASP A 54 11.97 -7.66 -55.90
N THR A 55 10.75 -8.12 -56.22
CA THR A 55 9.55 -7.69 -55.49
C THR A 55 9.60 -8.32 -54.10
N TYR A 56 9.60 -7.48 -53.07
CA TYR A 56 9.78 -7.86 -51.66
C TYR A 56 8.46 -8.37 -51.06
N TYR A 57 8.38 -9.66 -50.75
CA TYR A 57 7.18 -10.28 -50.21
C TYR A 57 7.31 -10.60 -48.71
N GLY A 58 6.58 -9.85 -47.87
CA GLY A 58 6.14 -10.31 -46.54
C GLY A 58 6.91 -9.86 -45.29
N ALA A 59 8.18 -9.45 -45.37
CA ALA A 59 8.90 -8.93 -44.19
C ALA A 59 8.79 -7.39 -44.10
N PRO A 60 8.59 -6.81 -42.90
CA PRO A 60 8.38 -5.37 -42.75
C PRO A 60 9.65 -4.56 -43.08
N SER A 61 9.48 -3.34 -43.60
CA SER A 61 10.58 -2.46 -44.06
C SER A 61 11.65 -2.29 -42.97
N GLY A 62 12.88 -2.73 -43.27
CA GLY A 62 14.03 -2.66 -42.36
C GLY A 62 14.51 -4.02 -41.81
N ALA A 63 13.63 -5.02 -41.61
CA ALA A 63 13.99 -6.29 -40.96
C ALA A 63 15.12 -7.07 -41.65
N MET A 64 15.43 -6.77 -42.91
CA MET A 64 16.39 -7.47 -43.78
C MET A 64 17.81 -6.87 -43.77
N THR A 65 18.01 -5.67 -43.20
CA THR A 65 19.34 -5.02 -43.16
C THR A 65 20.30 -5.79 -42.25
N ASN A 66 21.56 -6.00 -42.69
CA ASN A 66 22.63 -6.70 -41.96
C ASN A 66 22.46 -8.22 -41.76
N TRP A 67 21.61 -8.89 -42.54
CA TRP A 67 21.46 -10.36 -42.54
C TRP A 67 22.18 -11.03 -43.72
N ASN A 68 22.89 -12.13 -43.46
CA ASN A 68 23.50 -12.96 -44.51
C ASN A 68 22.58 -14.11 -44.94
N SER A 69 22.62 -14.47 -46.23
CA SER A 69 21.82 -15.54 -46.86
C SER A 69 22.64 -16.81 -47.14
N GLY A 70 22.07 -18.01 -46.92
CA GLY A 70 22.75 -19.28 -47.20
C GLY A 70 21.82 -20.48 -47.42
N GLN A 71 22.31 -21.51 -48.13
CA GLN A 71 21.62 -22.78 -48.41
C GLN A 71 22.57 -23.97 -48.22
N TYR A 72 22.14 -25.01 -47.49
CA TYR A 72 22.94 -26.23 -47.22
C TYR A 72 22.31 -27.49 -47.85
N THR A 73 23.14 -28.42 -48.37
CA THR A 73 22.71 -29.66 -49.06
C THR A 73 23.31 -30.93 -48.41
N PHE A 74 22.51 -31.97 -48.16
CA PHE A 74 22.94 -33.20 -47.49
C PHE A 74 23.18 -34.39 -48.45
N ASN A 75 24.42 -34.87 -48.63
CA ASN A 75 24.70 -36.09 -49.40
C ASN A 75 24.79 -37.34 -48.50
N SER A 76 24.03 -38.39 -48.81
CA SER A 76 24.07 -39.69 -48.15
C SER A 76 25.17 -40.60 -48.75
N GLY A 77 26.39 -40.55 -48.19
CA GLY A 77 27.46 -41.48 -48.57
C GLY A 77 28.66 -41.47 -47.60
N PRO A 78 29.37 -42.61 -47.39
CA PRO A 78 30.46 -42.67 -46.43
C PRO A 78 31.81 -42.22 -47.03
N ARG A 79 32.43 -41.26 -46.33
CA ARG A 79 33.84 -40.78 -46.37
C ARG A 79 34.20 -39.59 -47.27
N ASN A 80 34.88 -38.67 -46.57
CA ASN A 80 35.88 -37.65 -46.95
C ASN A 80 35.42 -36.31 -47.57
N GLY A 81 35.54 -35.27 -46.74
CA GLY A 81 35.71 -33.87 -47.15
C GLY A 81 34.41 -33.07 -47.27
N THR A 82 34.06 -32.32 -46.23
CA THR A 82 33.03 -31.26 -46.31
C THR A 82 33.76 -29.92 -46.24
N THR A 83 33.77 -29.16 -47.33
CA THR A 83 34.34 -27.79 -47.36
C THR A 83 33.17 -26.81 -47.32
N ILE A 84 33.10 -25.97 -46.29
CA ILE A 84 32.13 -24.86 -46.20
C ILE A 84 32.78 -23.64 -46.84
N THR A 85 32.13 -23.04 -47.84
CA THR A 85 32.54 -21.74 -48.38
C THR A 85 31.44 -20.73 -48.07
N VAL A 86 31.73 -19.74 -47.22
CA VAL A 86 30.82 -18.65 -46.88
C VAL A 86 31.18 -17.46 -47.77
N PHE A 87 30.29 -17.08 -48.70
CA PHE A 87 30.42 -15.82 -49.44
C PHE A 87 29.38 -14.82 -48.93
N GLY A 88 29.79 -13.56 -48.79
CA GLY A 88 28.87 -12.46 -48.57
C GLY A 88 28.01 -12.24 -49.83
N GLU A 89 26.70 -12.34 -49.64
CA GLU A 89 25.61 -12.08 -50.60
C GLU A 89 25.53 -13.01 -51.84
N GLY A 90 24.42 -13.78 -51.92
CA GLY A 90 23.85 -14.29 -53.18
C GLY A 90 24.29 -15.68 -53.63
N HIS A 91 23.33 -16.62 -53.63
CA HIS A 91 23.31 -17.91 -54.33
C HIS A 91 24.51 -18.87 -54.16
N LEU A 92 24.31 -19.94 -53.39
CA LEU A 92 25.13 -21.15 -53.52
C LEU A 92 24.64 -22.01 -54.69
N GLN A 93 25.42 -22.05 -55.78
CA GLN A 93 25.40 -23.14 -56.75
C GLN A 93 26.52 -24.13 -56.39
N TYR A 94 26.21 -25.43 -56.31
CA TYR A 94 27.21 -26.47 -56.50
C TYR A 94 26.68 -27.49 -57.48
N ASP A 95 27.44 -27.70 -58.54
CA ASP A 95 27.23 -28.68 -59.60
C ASP A 95 28.46 -29.58 -59.61
N VAL A 96 28.31 -30.90 -59.46
CA VAL A 96 28.99 -31.90 -60.30
C VAL A 96 28.23 -33.24 -60.28
N ASP A 97 27.57 -33.52 -61.41
CA ASP A 97 27.46 -34.80 -62.11
C ASP A 97 27.21 -36.08 -61.28
N ALA A 98 25.93 -36.45 -61.13
CA ALA A 98 25.54 -37.84 -60.89
C ALA A 98 25.16 -38.48 -62.23
N SER A 99 26.16 -39.02 -62.94
CA SER A 99 25.92 -39.98 -64.00
C SER A 99 25.40 -41.30 -63.41
N THR A 100 24.14 -41.35 -62.98
CA THR A 100 23.38 -42.61 -62.93
C THR A 100 21.95 -42.35 -63.34
N LYS A 101 21.62 -42.88 -64.52
CA LYS A 101 20.25 -43.24 -64.90
C LYS A 101 19.61 -44.00 -63.74
N ASP A 102 18.67 -43.39 -63.07
CA ASP A 102 17.30 -43.90 -62.94
C ASP A 102 16.49 -42.94 -62.08
N GLY A 103 15.33 -42.54 -62.60
CA GLY A 103 14.43 -41.55 -62.00
C GLY A 103 13.69 -42.07 -60.78
N ASP A 104 14.42 -42.41 -59.71
CA ASP A 104 13.84 -42.72 -58.40
C ASP A 104 13.77 -41.44 -57.53
N PRO A 105 12.56 -40.96 -57.16
CA PRO A 105 12.38 -39.80 -56.29
C PRO A 105 12.85 -40.01 -54.84
N SER A 106 13.16 -41.24 -54.42
CA SER A 106 13.42 -41.59 -53.01
C SER A 106 14.89 -41.43 -52.54
N THR A 107 15.80 -40.95 -53.39
CA THR A 107 17.25 -40.89 -53.10
C THR A 107 17.91 -39.51 -53.24
N ARG A 108 17.13 -38.40 -53.21
CA ARG A 108 17.70 -37.04 -53.33
C ARG A 108 18.08 -36.40 -51.97
N PRO A 109 19.17 -35.60 -51.90
CA PRO A 109 19.56 -34.81 -50.73
C PRO A 109 18.44 -33.98 -50.10
N ASP A 110 18.20 -34.12 -48.80
CA ASP A 110 17.45 -33.11 -48.05
C ASP A 110 18.25 -31.78 -48.04
N LYS A 111 17.56 -30.62 -47.98
CA LYS A 111 18.18 -29.28 -47.95
C LYS A 111 17.47 -28.37 -46.95
N MET A 112 18.20 -27.45 -46.32
CA MET A 112 17.64 -26.43 -45.41
C MET A 112 18.20 -25.05 -45.76
N ASN A 113 17.30 -24.08 -45.91
CA ASN A 113 17.64 -22.66 -46.08
C ASN A 113 17.73 -21.99 -44.71
N TYR A 114 18.58 -20.97 -44.57
CA TYR A 114 18.70 -20.23 -43.32
C TYR A 114 19.18 -18.79 -43.52
N ARG A 115 18.88 -17.95 -42.53
CA ARG A 115 19.43 -16.60 -42.35
C ARG A 115 20.38 -16.62 -41.15
N LEU A 116 21.54 -15.97 -41.28
CA LEU A 116 22.52 -15.84 -40.20
C LEU A 116 22.94 -14.38 -40.07
N MET A 117 22.81 -13.83 -38.87
CA MET A 117 23.32 -12.52 -38.50
C MET A 117 24.59 -12.69 -37.66
N PHE A 118 25.57 -11.83 -37.93
CA PHE A 118 26.83 -11.75 -37.19
C PHE A 118 26.73 -10.62 -36.16
N PRO A 119 27.44 -10.72 -35.01
CA PRO A 119 27.59 -9.57 -34.13
C PRO A 119 28.29 -8.42 -34.86
N LEU A 120 27.99 -7.18 -34.46
CA LEU A 120 28.65 -6.00 -35.02
C LEU A 120 30.17 -6.11 -34.85
N ASP A 121 30.90 -5.71 -35.89
CA ASP A 121 32.37 -5.76 -35.95
C ASP A 121 33.02 -7.12 -35.77
N TYR A 122 32.29 -8.22 -35.99
CA TYR A 122 32.86 -9.56 -35.95
C TYR A 122 34.12 -9.71 -36.81
N VAL A 123 35.17 -10.25 -36.17
CA VAL A 123 36.40 -10.72 -36.81
C VAL A 123 36.67 -12.12 -36.29
N HIS A 124 36.76 -13.08 -37.21
CA HIS A 124 37.17 -14.44 -36.85
C HIS A 124 38.61 -14.45 -36.36
N ARG A 125 38.86 -15.07 -35.20
CA ARG A 125 40.17 -15.12 -34.55
C ARG A 125 40.46 -16.53 -34.06
N GLU A 126 41.70 -16.94 -34.19
CA GLU A 126 42.15 -18.23 -33.63
C GLU A 126 42.30 -18.13 -32.10
N PRO A 127 42.12 -19.22 -31.33
CA PRO A 127 42.24 -19.21 -29.85
C PRO A 127 43.57 -18.66 -29.30
N SER A 128 44.62 -18.64 -30.12
CA SER A 128 45.92 -18.07 -29.76
C SER A 128 46.00 -16.54 -29.88
N ASP A 129 45.00 -15.88 -30.48
CA ASP A 129 44.95 -14.42 -30.63
C ASP A 129 44.60 -13.77 -29.26
N PRO A 130 45.34 -12.74 -28.79
CA PRO A 130 45.05 -12.06 -27.53
C PRO A 130 43.67 -11.39 -27.48
N ASP A 131 43.07 -11.06 -28.62
CA ASP A 131 41.73 -10.49 -28.72
C ASP A 131 40.65 -11.56 -28.99
N PHE A 132 40.99 -12.86 -28.90
CA PHE A 132 40.04 -13.95 -29.08
C PHE A 132 38.87 -13.81 -28.12
N TYR A 133 37.66 -13.92 -28.67
CA TYR A 133 36.42 -13.88 -27.90
C TYR A 133 35.38 -14.75 -28.61
N GLU A 134 34.63 -15.50 -27.81
CA GLU A 134 33.54 -16.37 -28.27
C GLU A 134 32.20 -15.70 -27.98
N TYR A 135 31.35 -15.63 -29.01
CA TYR A 135 30.07 -14.92 -28.96
C TYR A 135 28.91 -15.88 -28.69
N PRO A 136 27.89 -15.46 -27.92
CA PRO A 136 26.66 -16.24 -27.77
C PRO A 136 25.90 -16.36 -29.10
N MET A 137 24.96 -17.31 -29.18
CA MET A 137 24.13 -17.54 -30.37
C MET A 137 22.66 -17.75 -30.01
N ILE A 138 21.75 -17.09 -30.73
CA ILE A 138 20.30 -17.37 -30.72
C ILE A 138 19.92 -18.20 -31.94
N VAL A 139 19.10 -19.23 -31.70
CA VAL A 139 18.42 -20.02 -32.73
C VAL A 139 16.92 -19.74 -32.64
N MET A 140 16.34 -19.19 -33.71
CA MET A 140 14.90 -18.93 -33.78
C MET A 140 14.22 -19.92 -34.71
N LEU A 141 13.25 -20.67 -34.17
CA LEU A 141 12.42 -21.61 -34.91
C LEU A 141 11.06 -20.98 -35.24
N HIS A 142 10.77 -20.80 -36.52
CA HIS A 142 9.55 -20.13 -36.97
C HIS A 142 8.26 -20.96 -36.81
N GLY A 143 7.11 -20.33 -36.96
CA GLY A 143 5.79 -20.92 -36.85
C GLY A 143 5.36 -21.72 -38.08
N ALA A 144 4.11 -22.20 -38.07
CA ALA A 144 3.58 -22.93 -39.22
C ALA A 144 3.37 -22.03 -40.45
N GLY A 145 3.15 -20.73 -40.23
CA GLY A 145 2.91 -19.74 -41.29
C GLY A 145 4.13 -19.53 -42.19
N GLU A 146 5.33 -19.59 -41.61
CA GLU A 146 6.58 -19.17 -42.29
C GLU A 146 7.31 -20.29 -43.03
N ARG A 147 6.68 -21.47 -43.14
CA ARG A 147 7.23 -22.66 -43.82
C ARG A 147 7.54 -22.40 -45.29
N ALA A 148 8.56 -23.09 -45.81
CA ALA A 148 8.85 -23.12 -47.25
C ALA A 148 7.93 -24.14 -47.99
N HIS A 149 7.53 -23.86 -49.23
CA HIS A 149 6.81 -24.84 -50.08
C HIS A 149 7.76 -25.79 -50.83
N CYS A 150 7.32 -27.03 -51.02
CA CYS A 150 8.14 -28.17 -51.46
C CYS A 150 8.65 -28.13 -52.93
N TRP A 151 9.76 -28.85 -53.13
CA TRP A 151 10.62 -28.98 -54.32
C TRP A 151 10.01 -29.63 -55.60
N ARG A 152 8.72 -29.96 -55.67
CA ARG A 152 8.25 -30.88 -56.75
C ARG A 152 8.13 -30.24 -58.15
N SER A 153 7.97 -28.91 -58.26
CA SER A 153 7.93 -28.20 -59.55
C SER A 153 8.06 -26.68 -59.39
N CYS A 154 9.22 -26.18 -58.96
CA CYS A 154 9.42 -24.75 -58.64
C CYS A 154 9.46 -23.79 -59.86
N TYR A 155 9.13 -24.27 -61.06
CA TYR A 155 9.02 -23.49 -62.30
C TYR A 155 7.61 -23.56 -62.90
N ASP A 156 6.56 -23.69 -62.07
CA ASP A 156 5.25 -23.22 -62.50
C ASP A 156 5.10 -21.74 -62.14
N GLU A 157 4.69 -20.98 -63.14
CA GLU A 157 4.67 -19.52 -63.21
C GLU A 157 3.57 -18.89 -62.33
N ASN A 158 2.89 -19.71 -61.52
CA ASN A 158 1.74 -19.37 -60.70
C ASN A 158 1.99 -19.49 -59.18
N ASP A 159 3.24 -19.72 -58.73
CA ASP A 159 3.58 -19.84 -57.30
C ASP A 159 3.92 -18.47 -56.66
N ASP A 160 3.33 -18.21 -55.48
CA ASP A 160 3.57 -17.02 -54.64
C ASP A 160 5.08 -16.90 -54.28
N PRO A 161 5.77 -15.81 -54.71
CA PRO A 161 7.21 -15.69 -54.54
C PRO A 161 7.68 -15.64 -53.08
N LYS A 162 6.78 -15.36 -52.11
CA LYS A 162 7.09 -15.33 -50.68
C LYS A 162 7.58 -16.67 -50.12
N TYR A 163 7.31 -17.78 -50.79
CA TYR A 163 7.76 -19.12 -50.38
C TYR A 163 9.06 -19.58 -51.05
N LYS A 164 9.64 -18.76 -51.94
CA LYS A 164 10.86 -19.07 -52.71
C LYS A 164 12.12 -18.43 -52.11
N ASN A 165 11.99 -17.31 -51.38
CA ASN A 165 13.06 -16.72 -50.58
C ASN A 165 12.89 -17.07 -49.09
N ASN A 166 13.98 -17.06 -48.34
CA ASN A 166 13.96 -17.34 -46.90
C ASN A 166 13.77 -16.08 -46.03
N ASP A 167 13.30 -14.99 -46.63
CA ASP A 167 12.96 -13.75 -45.92
C ASP A 167 11.64 -13.86 -45.18
N HIS A 168 10.74 -14.73 -45.66
CA HIS A 168 9.48 -15.02 -44.99
C HIS A 168 9.65 -15.59 -43.56
N ASN A 169 10.80 -16.19 -43.25
CA ASN A 169 11.17 -16.63 -41.90
C ASN A 169 11.39 -15.43 -40.94
N LEU A 170 11.73 -14.25 -41.47
CA LEU A 170 12.00 -13.05 -40.67
C LEU A 170 10.73 -12.26 -40.32
N SER A 171 9.55 -12.68 -40.80
CA SER A 171 8.26 -11.99 -40.59
C SER A 171 7.95 -11.76 -39.11
N HIS A 172 8.32 -12.71 -38.25
CA HIS A 172 8.16 -12.59 -36.80
C HIS A 172 9.52 -12.66 -36.11
N GLY A 173 9.87 -11.61 -35.35
CA GLY A 173 11.10 -11.53 -34.58
C GLY A 173 12.34 -11.04 -35.36
N GLY A 174 12.35 -11.03 -36.69
CA GLY A 174 13.52 -10.65 -37.49
C GLY A 174 14.03 -9.23 -37.18
N ARG A 175 13.12 -8.25 -37.12
CA ARG A 175 13.44 -6.86 -36.74
C ARG A 175 13.97 -6.79 -35.31
N GLN A 176 13.28 -7.42 -34.36
CA GLN A 176 13.60 -7.36 -32.93
C GLN A 176 14.99 -7.94 -32.63
N HIS A 177 15.36 -9.05 -33.27
CA HIS A 177 16.68 -9.66 -33.11
C HIS A 177 17.79 -8.82 -33.74
N ARG A 178 17.54 -8.27 -34.94
CA ARG A 178 18.45 -7.34 -35.59
C ARG A 178 18.72 -6.13 -34.71
N ASP A 179 17.67 -5.53 -34.17
CA ASP A 179 17.76 -4.35 -33.32
C ASP A 179 18.48 -4.65 -32.02
N ALA A 180 18.31 -5.85 -31.45
CA ALA A 180 19.09 -6.29 -30.29
C ALA A 180 20.58 -6.38 -30.60
N VAL A 181 20.97 -6.94 -31.75
CA VAL A 181 22.39 -7.00 -32.17
C VAL A 181 22.95 -5.61 -32.45
N ILE A 182 22.19 -4.73 -33.12
CA ILE A 182 22.64 -3.36 -33.39
C ILE A 182 22.81 -2.58 -32.08
N ARG A 183 21.87 -2.73 -31.14
CA ARG A 183 21.88 -2.06 -29.83
C ARG A 183 23.05 -2.49 -28.95
N ALA A 184 23.70 -3.62 -29.25
CA ALA A 184 24.92 -4.00 -28.57
C ALA A 184 26.08 -3.05 -28.87
N ASP A 185 26.05 -2.35 -30.01
CA ASP A 185 27.04 -1.33 -30.40
C ASP A 185 28.50 -1.83 -30.29
N GLY A 186 28.73 -3.09 -30.66
CA GLY A 186 30.05 -3.74 -30.61
C GLY A 186 30.52 -4.19 -29.22
N LEU A 187 29.75 -3.94 -28.15
CA LEU A 187 30.03 -4.45 -26.80
C LEU A 187 29.89 -5.97 -26.74
N LYS A 188 30.62 -6.59 -25.80
CA LYS A 188 30.56 -8.02 -25.47
C LYS A 188 29.51 -8.30 -24.39
N ALA A 189 29.19 -9.57 -24.19
CA ALA A 189 28.14 -9.98 -23.23
C ALA A 189 28.49 -9.63 -21.78
N GLU A 190 29.78 -9.54 -21.45
CA GLU A 190 30.30 -9.27 -20.11
C GLU A 190 30.68 -7.79 -19.90
N ASP A 191 30.57 -6.96 -20.94
CA ASP A 191 30.96 -5.55 -20.85
C ASP A 191 29.96 -4.76 -19.99
N ALA A 192 30.50 -3.99 -19.05
CA ALA A 192 29.69 -3.10 -18.22
C ALA A 192 29.02 -2.03 -19.10
N GLY A 193 27.70 -1.88 -18.96
CA GLY A 193 26.92 -0.90 -19.73
C GLY A 193 26.24 -1.46 -20.98
N LEU A 194 26.33 -2.78 -21.25
CA LEU A 194 25.49 -3.43 -22.26
C LEU A 194 24.00 -3.19 -21.94
N HIS A 195 23.26 -2.68 -22.91
CA HIS A 195 21.84 -2.41 -22.75
C HIS A 195 21.05 -3.72 -22.47
N PRO A 196 20.07 -3.76 -21.54
CA PRO A 196 19.37 -5.01 -21.17
C PRO A 196 18.66 -5.74 -22.33
N ARG A 197 18.26 -4.97 -23.35
CA ARG A 197 17.65 -5.46 -24.60
C ARG A 197 18.64 -5.68 -25.76
N ALA A 198 19.94 -5.55 -25.53
CA ALA A 198 20.95 -5.83 -26.53
C ALA A 198 21.32 -7.32 -26.54
N PHE A 199 21.77 -7.80 -27.70
CA PHE A 199 22.27 -9.16 -27.87
C PHE A 199 23.58 -9.16 -28.68
N PRO A 200 24.75 -9.22 -28.02
CA PRO A 200 26.05 -9.14 -28.69
C PRO A 200 26.49 -10.51 -29.24
N GLY A 201 25.74 -11.07 -30.18
CA GLY A 201 25.98 -12.43 -30.66
C GLY A 201 25.41 -12.77 -32.02
N PHE A 202 25.56 -14.04 -32.39
CA PHE A 202 25.04 -14.58 -33.64
C PHE A 202 23.54 -14.86 -33.56
N VAL A 203 22.81 -14.63 -34.65
CA VAL A 203 21.38 -14.96 -34.72
C VAL A 203 21.09 -15.82 -35.94
N PHE A 204 20.50 -16.99 -35.73
CA PHE A 204 20.28 -18.01 -36.75
C PHE A 204 18.79 -18.33 -36.90
N PHE A 205 18.28 -18.13 -38.10
CA PHE A 205 16.90 -18.37 -38.51
C PHE A 205 16.86 -19.48 -39.58
N PRO A 206 16.83 -20.76 -39.18
CA PRO A 206 16.62 -21.89 -40.08
C PRO A 206 15.17 -21.93 -40.57
N GLN A 207 14.95 -22.27 -41.84
CA GLN A 207 13.61 -22.38 -42.44
C GLN A 207 13.25 -23.83 -42.73
N ALA A 208 12.24 -24.34 -42.03
CA ALA A 208 11.72 -25.69 -42.16
C ALA A 208 10.65 -25.79 -43.27
N GLN A 209 10.66 -26.90 -44.02
CA GLN A 209 9.72 -27.12 -45.12
C GLN A 209 8.36 -27.67 -44.65
N SER A 210 8.37 -28.61 -43.71
CA SER A 210 7.17 -29.27 -43.18
C SER A 210 6.89 -28.92 -41.71
N GLY A 211 7.48 -27.82 -41.23
CA GLY A 211 7.59 -27.51 -39.81
C GLY A 211 8.66 -28.34 -39.11
N TRP A 212 8.68 -28.30 -37.78
CA TRP A 212 9.79 -28.84 -36.97
C TRP A 212 9.64 -30.33 -36.60
N ILE A 213 9.08 -31.10 -37.54
CA ILE A 213 8.87 -32.56 -37.43
C ILE A 213 9.83 -33.32 -38.37
N GLY A 214 9.95 -34.64 -38.21
CA GLY A 214 10.86 -35.46 -39.02
C GLY A 214 12.33 -35.04 -38.87
N ASN A 215 13.12 -35.03 -39.95
CA ASN A 215 14.56 -34.73 -39.91
C ASN A 215 14.90 -33.23 -39.90
N GLN A 216 13.92 -32.32 -40.02
CA GLN A 216 14.17 -30.87 -40.14
C GLN A 216 14.90 -30.31 -38.91
N ARG A 217 14.52 -30.73 -37.71
CA ARG A 217 15.22 -30.35 -36.47
C ARG A 217 16.67 -30.87 -36.42
N ASP A 218 16.91 -32.07 -36.92
CA ASP A 218 18.25 -32.68 -36.95
C ASP A 218 19.16 -31.93 -37.95
N HIS A 219 18.59 -31.41 -39.05
CA HIS A 219 19.32 -30.52 -39.96
C HIS A 219 19.72 -29.21 -39.31
N ALA A 220 18.80 -28.56 -38.56
CA ALA A 220 19.12 -27.34 -37.83
C ALA A 220 20.23 -27.57 -36.79
N ILE A 221 20.14 -28.65 -36.01
CA ILE A 221 21.19 -29.10 -35.07
C ILE A 221 22.53 -29.27 -35.80
N ARG A 222 22.53 -29.95 -36.95
CA ARG A 222 23.77 -30.20 -37.69
C ARG A 222 24.40 -28.92 -38.22
N ILE A 223 23.59 -27.95 -38.66
CA ILE A 223 24.09 -26.64 -39.08
C ILE A 223 24.68 -25.88 -37.89
N ILE A 224 24.04 -25.91 -36.72
CA ILE A 224 24.56 -25.28 -35.49
C ILE A 224 25.93 -25.87 -35.11
N GLU A 225 26.08 -27.19 -35.14
CA GLU A 225 27.38 -27.84 -34.89
C GLU A 225 28.45 -27.35 -35.87
N LEU A 226 28.13 -27.31 -37.16
CA LEU A 226 29.07 -26.83 -38.17
C LEU A 226 29.44 -25.35 -37.99
N LEU A 227 28.48 -24.50 -37.60
CA LEU A 227 28.74 -23.09 -37.31
C LEU A 227 29.64 -22.94 -36.08
N THR A 228 29.41 -23.71 -35.02
CA THR A 228 30.21 -23.65 -33.79
C THR A 228 31.62 -24.21 -33.95
N ASP A 229 31.85 -25.07 -34.95
CA ASP A 229 33.19 -25.52 -35.33
C ASP A 229 33.91 -24.56 -36.30
N SER A 230 33.17 -23.65 -36.94
CA SER A 230 33.67 -22.77 -38.02
C SER A 230 33.82 -21.30 -37.61
N LEU A 231 33.12 -20.88 -36.56
CA LEU A 231 33.04 -19.50 -36.09
C LEU A 231 33.35 -19.45 -34.60
N ASN A 232 33.73 -18.27 -34.10
CA ASN A 232 33.97 -18.04 -32.67
C ASN A 232 32.64 -17.98 -31.89
N ILE A 233 31.88 -19.09 -31.86
CA ILE A 233 30.61 -19.19 -31.13
C ILE A 233 30.88 -19.91 -29.80
N ASP A 234 30.44 -19.31 -28.70
CA ASP A 234 30.49 -19.92 -27.38
C ASP A 234 29.51 -21.09 -27.31
N LYS A 235 30.05 -22.31 -27.33
CA LYS A 235 29.28 -23.57 -27.25
C LYS A 235 28.46 -23.70 -25.95
N ASN A 236 28.74 -22.89 -24.94
CA ASN A 236 28.03 -22.89 -23.65
C ASN A 236 26.92 -21.82 -23.58
N ARG A 237 26.75 -21.00 -24.62
CA ARG A 237 25.75 -19.93 -24.70
C ARG A 237 25.01 -19.94 -26.04
N ILE A 238 24.44 -21.11 -26.36
CA ILE A 238 23.54 -21.30 -27.50
C ILE A 238 22.12 -21.39 -26.96
N TYR A 239 21.24 -20.50 -27.39
CA TYR A 239 19.87 -20.39 -26.93
C TYR A 239 18.91 -20.79 -28.05
N VAL A 240 17.79 -21.42 -27.72
CA VAL A 240 16.74 -21.74 -28.69
C VAL A 240 15.41 -21.14 -28.26
N HIS A 241 14.72 -20.49 -29.18
CA HIS A 241 13.34 -20.13 -28.96
C HIS A 241 12.54 -20.31 -30.24
N GLY A 242 11.22 -20.29 -30.11
CA GLY A 242 10.36 -20.45 -31.26
C GLY A 242 8.90 -20.24 -30.92
N LEU A 243 8.15 -19.89 -31.96
CA LEU A 243 6.75 -19.53 -31.87
C LEU A 243 5.86 -20.63 -32.46
N SER A 244 4.71 -20.90 -31.84
CA SER A 244 3.72 -21.87 -32.33
C SER A 244 4.36 -23.22 -32.69
N ASN A 245 4.32 -23.64 -33.96
CA ASN A 245 4.99 -24.86 -34.42
C ASN A 245 6.51 -24.89 -34.17
N GLY A 246 7.18 -23.73 -34.16
CA GLY A 246 8.58 -23.56 -33.77
C GLY A 246 8.82 -23.65 -32.27
N GLY A 247 7.84 -23.25 -31.45
CA GLY A 247 7.87 -23.50 -30.01
C GLY A 247 7.78 -25.00 -29.72
N PHE A 248 6.92 -25.73 -30.44
CA PHE A 248 6.90 -27.21 -30.40
C PHE A 248 8.25 -27.79 -30.83
N GLY A 249 8.87 -27.24 -31.88
CA GLY A 249 10.22 -27.60 -32.32
C GLY A 249 11.28 -27.39 -31.25
N SER A 250 11.18 -26.30 -30.49
CA SER A 250 12.10 -25.95 -29.41
C SER A 250 12.05 -27.03 -28.31
N TRP A 251 10.86 -27.40 -27.85
CA TRP A 251 10.67 -28.51 -26.89
C TRP A 251 11.32 -29.83 -27.37
N LYS A 252 11.10 -30.20 -28.63
CA LYS A 252 11.64 -31.42 -29.23
C LYS A 252 13.17 -31.43 -29.32
N ILE A 253 13.75 -30.28 -29.64
CA ILE A 253 15.21 -30.17 -29.79
C ILE A 253 15.92 -30.29 -28.42
N LEU A 254 15.32 -29.81 -27.34
CA LEU A 254 15.89 -29.94 -25.99
C LEU A 254 16.01 -31.40 -25.54
N ASP A 255 14.96 -32.20 -25.72
CA ASP A 255 15.02 -33.63 -25.42
C ASP A 255 16.09 -34.35 -26.26
N ARG A 256 16.26 -33.93 -27.51
CA ARG A 256 17.18 -34.57 -28.45
C ARG A 256 18.65 -34.23 -28.16
N ARG A 257 18.94 -32.97 -27.85
CA ARG A 257 20.29 -32.42 -27.63
C ARG A 257 20.33 -31.57 -26.36
N PRO A 258 20.13 -32.20 -25.19
CA PRO A 258 20.19 -31.49 -23.92
C PRO A 258 21.60 -30.94 -23.64
N ASP A 259 22.64 -31.38 -24.35
CA ASP A 259 24.02 -30.94 -24.22
C ASP A 259 24.33 -29.63 -24.99
N LEU A 260 23.43 -29.22 -25.90
CA LEU A 260 23.69 -28.16 -26.87
C LEU A 260 23.17 -26.79 -26.41
N PHE A 261 21.97 -26.72 -25.83
CA PHE A 261 21.30 -25.44 -25.55
C PHE A 261 21.41 -25.03 -24.08
N ALA A 262 21.81 -23.79 -23.83
CA ALA A 262 21.94 -23.22 -22.49
C ALA A 262 20.60 -22.75 -21.92
N ALA A 263 19.62 -22.42 -22.75
CA ALA A 263 18.27 -22.01 -22.33
C ALA A 263 17.26 -22.17 -23.47
N ALA A 264 15.97 -22.19 -23.14
CA ALA A 264 14.91 -22.22 -24.14
C ALA A 264 13.72 -21.29 -23.84
N LEU A 265 13.10 -20.74 -24.90
CA LEU A 265 11.91 -19.89 -24.77
C LEU A 265 10.76 -20.25 -25.74
N PRO A 266 10.01 -21.33 -25.49
CA PRO A 266 8.86 -21.70 -26.31
C PRO A 266 7.67 -20.73 -26.14
N MET A 267 7.02 -20.32 -27.24
CA MET A 267 5.92 -19.35 -27.22
C MET A 267 4.67 -19.90 -27.89
N SER A 268 3.51 -19.78 -27.22
CA SER A 268 2.21 -20.31 -27.66
C SER A 268 2.33 -21.75 -28.17
N ALA A 269 3.01 -22.59 -27.40
CA ALA A 269 3.43 -23.90 -27.84
C ALA A 269 3.51 -24.89 -26.68
N THR A 270 3.00 -26.09 -26.93
CA THR A 270 3.01 -27.20 -25.98
C THR A 270 3.59 -28.43 -26.64
N ILE A 271 3.95 -29.43 -25.84
CA ILE A 271 4.42 -30.74 -26.28
C ILE A 271 3.69 -31.85 -25.51
N PRO A 272 3.28 -32.97 -26.16
CA PRO A 272 2.72 -34.10 -25.43
C PRO A 272 3.71 -34.66 -24.39
N ALA A 273 3.23 -35.08 -23.23
CA ALA A 273 4.10 -35.52 -22.14
C ALA A 273 4.96 -36.76 -22.48
N HIS A 274 4.51 -37.65 -23.36
CA HIS A 274 5.30 -38.82 -23.80
C HIS A 274 6.41 -38.47 -24.79
N ASP A 275 6.44 -37.23 -25.25
CA ASP A 275 7.26 -36.76 -26.36
C ASP A 275 8.47 -35.94 -25.90
N ILE A 276 8.65 -35.79 -24.58
CA ILE A 276 9.75 -35.14 -23.86
C ILE A 276 10.07 -35.94 -22.59
N ASN A 277 11.35 -36.13 -22.27
CA ASN A 277 11.77 -36.61 -20.96
C ASN A 277 12.04 -35.41 -20.03
N TYR A 278 11.13 -35.15 -19.10
CA TYR A 278 11.21 -34.00 -18.18
C TYR A 278 12.45 -34.07 -17.28
N GLU A 279 12.76 -35.21 -16.65
CA GLU A 279 13.95 -35.39 -15.81
C GLU A 279 15.24 -35.02 -16.57
N LYS A 280 15.32 -35.45 -17.84
CA LYS A 280 16.47 -35.18 -18.72
C LYS A 280 16.59 -33.70 -19.10
N VAL A 281 15.50 -32.93 -19.10
CA VAL A 281 15.50 -31.52 -19.56
C VAL A 281 15.38 -30.53 -18.40
N ALA A 282 15.01 -30.98 -17.20
CA ALA A 282 14.69 -30.14 -16.04
C ALA A 282 15.82 -29.19 -15.60
N HIS A 283 17.07 -29.52 -15.91
CA HIS A 283 18.24 -28.69 -15.60
C HIS A 283 18.48 -27.54 -16.61
N ILE A 284 17.75 -27.52 -17.72
CA ILE A 284 17.86 -26.44 -18.71
C ILE A 284 16.89 -25.33 -18.29
N PRO A 285 17.35 -24.08 -18.11
CA PRO A 285 16.47 -22.95 -17.85
C PRO A 285 15.46 -22.74 -18.99
N ILE A 286 14.18 -22.63 -18.64
CA ILE A 286 13.10 -22.42 -19.62
C ILE A 286 12.27 -21.21 -19.25
N TRP A 287 11.94 -20.37 -20.23
CA TRP A 287 10.95 -19.31 -20.10
C TRP A 287 9.87 -19.44 -21.18
N THR A 288 8.71 -19.96 -20.80
CA THR A 288 7.60 -20.23 -21.73
C THR A 288 6.52 -19.15 -21.68
N PHE A 289 5.90 -18.85 -22.82
CA PHE A 289 4.91 -17.78 -22.99
C PHE A 289 3.59 -18.31 -23.55
N GLN A 290 2.46 -17.80 -23.06
CA GLN A 290 1.12 -18.26 -23.47
C GLN A 290 0.06 -17.16 -23.41
N GLY A 291 -0.88 -17.15 -24.35
CA GLY A 291 -2.02 -16.23 -24.34
C GLY A 291 -3.17 -16.85 -23.54
N GLY A 292 -3.76 -16.09 -22.62
CA GLY A 292 -4.86 -16.50 -21.75
C GLY A 292 -6.15 -16.84 -22.51
N ARG A 293 -6.29 -16.34 -23.74
CA ARG A 293 -7.40 -16.61 -24.67
C ARG A 293 -6.95 -17.40 -25.91
N ASP A 294 -5.76 -18.00 -25.91
CA ASP A 294 -5.31 -18.86 -27.01
C ASP A 294 -6.10 -20.18 -27.00
N ASP A 295 -6.71 -20.52 -28.13
CA ASP A 295 -7.48 -21.75 -28.30
C ASP A 295 -6.62 -22.93 -28.77
N SER A 296 -5.40 -22.68 -29.30
CA SER A 296 -4.56 -23.74 -29.89
C SER A 296 -3.07 -23.38 -29.91
N PRO A 297 -2.29 -23.71 -28.86
CA PRO A 297 -2.65 -24.51 -27.68
C PRO A 297 -3.36 -23.69 -26.59
N SER A 298 -4.14 -24.36 -25.74
CA SER A 298 -4.83 -23.69 -24.64
C SER A 298 -3.91 -23.44 -23.45
N PRO A 299 -4.15 -22.37 -22.65
CA PRO A 299 -3.34 -22.06 -21.47
C PRO A 299 -3.17 -23.22 -20.49
N ASN A 300 -4.22 -24.02 -20.30
CA ASN A 300 -4.20 -25.19 -19.43
C ASN A 300 -3.18 -26.25 -19.87
N GLN A 301 -2.95 -26.40 -21.17
CA GLN A 301 -1.93 -27.32 -21.67
C GLN A 301 -0.52 -26.84 -21.32
N THR A 302 -0.25 -25.54 -21.40
CA THR A 302 1.03 -24.96 -20.99
C THR A 302 1.24 -25.05 -19.48
N ARG A 303 0.22 -24.76 -18.67
CA ARG A 303 0.25 -24.95 -17.21
C ARG A 303 0.56 -26.40 -16.82
N THR A 304 0.04 -27.39 -17.56
CA THR A 304 0.35 -28.81 -17.34
C THR A 304 1.84 -29.11 -17.57
N ILE A 305 2.44 -28.52 -18.61
CA ILE A 305 3.89 -28.68 -18.88
C ILE A 305 4.71 -28.06 -17.75
N VAL A 306 4.34 -26.85 -17.30
CA VAL A 306 4.96 -26.16 -16.17
C VAL A 306 4.96 -27.06 -14.93
N SER A 307 3.79 -27.59 -14.55
CA SER A 307 3.69 -28.49 -13.38
C SER A 307 4.49 -29.79 -13.53
N ASN A 308 4.59 -30.36 -14.74
CA ASN A 308 5.44 -31.54 -14.97
C ASN A 308 6.94 -31.22 -14.81
N PHE A 309 7.39 -30.05 -15.23
CA PHE A 309 8.77 -29.60 -15.01
C PHE A 309 9.05 -29.35 -13.52
N GLU A 310 8.13 -28.67 -12.82
CA GLU A 310 8.24 -28.40 -11.38
C GLU A 310 8.28 -29.70 -10.57
N ALA A 311 7.48 -30.71 -10.95
CA ALA A 311 7.46 -32.02 -10.30
C ALA A 311 8.80 -32.77 -10.40
N GLU A 312 9.56 -32.58 -11.48
CA GLU A 312 10.91 -33.12 -11.66
C GLU A 312 12.01 -32.21 -11.06
N GLY A 313 11.62 -31.13 -10.36
CA GLY A 313 12.51 -30.15 -9.75
C GLY A 313 13.12 -29.17 -10.75
N GLY A 314 12.54 -29.02 -11.95
CA GLY A 314 12.92 -28.02 -12.94
C GLY A 314 12.50 -26.60 -12.54
N ILE A 315 13.28 -25.61 -12.98
CA ILE A 315 12.98 -24.19 -12.77
C ILE A 315 12.52 -23.63 -14.11
N ILE A 316 11.21 -23.39 -14.22
CA ILE A 316 10.56 -22.89 -15.42
C ILE A 316 9.88 -21.55 -15.12
N ARG A 317 10.20 -20.53 -15.90
CA ARG A 317 9.52 -19.23 -15.88
C ARG A 317 8.32 -19.30 -16.83
N TYR A 318 7.13 -18.93 -16.35
CA TYR A 318 5.91 -18.93 -17.15
C TYR A 318 5.30 -17.52 -17.20
N THR A 319 5.12 -16.99 -18.41
CA THR A 319 4.39 -15.74 -18.65
C THR A 319 3.09 -16.05 -19.37
N GLU A 320 1.97 -15.82 -18.69
CA GLU A 320 0.64 -15.88 -19.29
C GLU A 320 0.10 -14.46 -19.50
N TYR A 321 -0.21 -14.09 -20.74
CA TYR A 321 -0.81 -12.81 -21.07
C TYR A 321 -2.34 -12.93 -21.06
N PRO A 322 -3.07 -12.40 -20.05
CA PRO A 322 -4.46 -12.80 -19.79
C PRO A 322 -5.44 -12.53 -20.94
N THR A 323 -5.20 -11.46 -21.71
CA THR A 323 -6.08 -11.02 -22.80
C THR A 323 -5.64 -11.51 -24.17
N LEU A 324 -4.38 -11.92 -24.34
CA LEU A 324 -3.86 -12.28 -25.66
C LEU A 324 -4.35 -13.66 -26.11
N ARG A 325 -4.52 -13.79 -27.42
CA ARG A 325 -4.76 -15.05 -28.14
C ARG A 325 -3.43 -15.66 -28.61
N HIS A 326 -3.39 -16.27 -29.79
CA HIS A 326 -2.26 -17.08 -30.26
C HIS A 326 -0.94 -16.32 -30.42
N GLY A 327 -0.94 -15.04 -30.81
CA GLY A 327 0.25 -14.26 -31.21
C GLY A 327 1.13 -13.71 -30.08
N THR A 328 1.44 -14.50 -29.05
CA THR A 328 2.16 -14.03 -27.84
C THR A 328 3.56 -13.47 -28.10
N TRP A 329 4.22 -13.92 -29.18
CA TRP A 329 5.58 -13.52 -29.54
C TRP A 329 5.72 -12.03 -29.86
N ASN A 330 4.64 -11.37 -30.31
CA ASN A 330 4.63 -9.93 -30.57
C ASN A 330 4.88 -9.12 -29.28
N THR A 331 4.36 -9.60 -28.16
CA THR A 331 4.58 -9.00 -26.83
C THR A 331 5.84 -9.55 -26.16
N ALA A 332 6.14 -10.85 -26.31
CA ALA A 332 7.26 -11.50 -25.62
C ALA A 332 8.63 -10.92 -26.00
N TYR A 333 8.88 -10.58 -27.27
CA TYR A 333 10.11 -9.88 -27.68
C TYR A 333 10.21 -8.45 -27.10
N GLY A 334 9.08 -7.93 -26.64
CA GLY A 334 8.88 -6.68 -25.93
C GLY A 334 9.36 -6.69 -24.48
N GLU A 335 9.51 -7.87 -23.87
CA GLU A 335 9.93 -8.01 -22.46
C GLU A 335 11.33 -7.42 -22.23
N ASP A 336 11.47 -6.58 -21.21
CA ASP A 336 12.73 -5.85 -20.94
C ASP A 336 13.93 -6.77 -20.73
N GLU A 337 13.68 -7.95 -20.14
CA GLU A 337 14.69 -8.95 -19.87
C GLU A 337 14.84 -10.01 -20.97
N PHE A 338 14.09 -9.96 -22.08
CA PHE A 338 14.05 -11.08 -23.04
C PHE A 338 15.44 -11.57 -23.47
N PHE A 339 16.31 -10.64 -23.91
CA PHE A 339 17.67 -10.94 -24.35
C PHE A 339 18.67 -11.08 -23.19
N SER A 340 18.62 -10.18 -22.21
CA SER A 340 19.52 -10.25 -21.05
C SER A 340 19.30 -11.50 -20.20
N TRP A 341 18.07 -12.02 -20.11
CA TRP A 341 17.77 -13.28 -19.44
C TRP A 341 18.49 -14.45 -20.10
N MET A 342 18.53 -14.52 -21.44
CA MET A 342 19.32 -15.53 -22.16
C MET A 342 20.80 -15.39 -21.84
N LEU A 343 21.36 -14.17 -21.90
CA LEU A 343 22.78 -13.91 -21.65
C LEU A 343 23.24 -14.30 -20.23
N LYS A 344 22.34 -14.28 -19.25
CA LYS A 344 22.59 -14.79 -17.89
C LYS A 344 22.75 -16.32 -17.85
N GLN A 345 22.19 -17.04 -18.82
CA GLN A 345 22.24 -18.51 -18.84
C GLN A 345 23.56 -18.99 -19.46
N ASN A 346 24.17 -19.97 -18.81
CA ASN A 346 25.34 -20.67 -19.30
C ASN A 346 25.18 -22.16 -19.06
N LYS A 347 25.67 -22.97 -19.99
CA LYS A 347 25.57 -24.43 -19.92
C LYS A 347 26.26 -25.06 -18.70
N ALA A 348 27.24 -24.37 -18.13
CA ALA A 348 27.94 -24.80 -16.92
C ALA A 348 27.24 -24.39 -15.62
N ASN A 349 26.17 -23.58 -15.65
CA ASN A 349 25.49 -23.15 -14.43
C ASN A 349 24.83 -24.35 -13.74
N ILE A 350 25.04 -24.46 -12.42
CA ILE A 350 24.42 -25.51 -11.61
C ILE A 350 22.93 -25.24 -11.53
N HIS A 351 22.14 -26.25 -11.89
CA HIS A 351 20.73 -26.33 -11.59
C HIS A 351 20.52 -26.81 -10.16
N VAL A 352 19.85 -25.98 -9.36
CA VAL A 352 19.40 -26.33 -8.01
C VAL A 352 17.99 -26.88 -8.14
N TYR A 353 17.84 -28.19 -7.97
CA TYR A 353 16.52 -28.82 -8.12
C TYR A 353 15.54 -28.24 -7.09
N PHE A 354 14.31 -27.98 -7.52
CA PHE A 354 13.26 -27.31 -6.73
C PHE A 354 13.58 -25.86 -6.30
N GLY A 355 14.70 -25.30 -6.77
CA GLY A 355 15.11 -23.92 -6.46
C GLY A 355 15.53 -23.70 -5.00
N ASP A 356 15.61 -24.75 -4.17
CA ASP A 356 15.99 -24.63 -2.76
C ASP A 356 17.46 -25.01 -2.54
N SER A 357 18.28 -24.01 -2.21
CA SER A 357 19.68 -24.18 -1.84
C SER A 357 19.86 -24.47 -0.35
N THR A 358 18.82 -24.96 0.33
CA THR A 358 18.82 -25.13 1.79
C THR A 358 18.77 -26.59 2.20
N ILE A 359 19.70 -27.00 3.05
CA ILE A 359 19.73 -28.32 3.65
C ILE A 359 18.85 -28.31 4.91
N CYS A 360 17.88 -29.21 4.94
CA CYS A 360 17.01 -29.38 6.08
C CYS A 360 17.68 -30.21 7.18
N THR A 361 17.95 -29.60 8.33
CA THR A 361 18.68 -30.27 9.42
C THR A 361 17.85 -31.32 10.16
N THR A 362 16.54 -31.35 9.97
CA THR A 362 15.60 -32.25 10.69
C THR A 362 15.23 -33.50 9.88
N SER A 363 15.25 -33.45 8.54
CA SER A 363 14.92 -34.60 7.69
C SER A 363 16.13 -35.38 7.16
N ASN A 364 17.35 -34.83 7.31
CA ASN A 364 18.57 -35.40 6.74
C ASN A 364 18.49 -35.61 5.21
N GLN A 365 17.69 -34.79 4.53
CA GLN A 365 17.59 -34.74 3.08
C GLN A 365 18.63 -33.76 2.52
N GLY A 366 19.46 -34.23 1.58
CA GLY A 366 20.42 -33.38 0.86
C GLY A 366 19.79 -32.66 -0.32
N VAL A 367 20.41 -31.57 -0.76
CA VAL A 367 19.99 -30.80 -1.95
C VAL A 367 20.52 -31.48 -3.21
N ARG A 368 19.66 -31.76 -4.19
CA ARG A 368 20.09 -32.29 -5.50
C ARG A 368 20.60 -31.12 -6.35
N LEU A 369 21.85 -31.21 -6.79
CA LEU A 369 22.49 -30.27 -7.72
C LEU A 369 22.79 -30.99 -9.02
N GLY A 370 22.63 -30.32 -10.16
CA GLY A 370 22.98 -30.95 -11.44
C GLY A 370 23.31 -29.98 -12.56
N VAL A 371 23.89 -30.53 -13.62
CA VAL A 371 24.11 -29.89 -14.90
C VAL A 371 23.69 -30.85 -16.03
N SER A 372 23.75 -30.37 -17.27
CA SER A 372 23.33 -31.18 -18.41
C SER A 372 24.11 -32.47 -18.59
N SER A 373 23.37 -33.55 -18.86
CA SER A 373 23.92 -34.83 -19.29
C SER A 373 24.42 -34.77 -20.73
N GLY A 374 25.30 -35.71 -21.11
CA GLY A 374 25.80 -35.86 -22.48
C GLY A 374 27.24 -35.36 -22.71
N PHE A 375 27.96 -34.98 -21.65
CA PHE A 375 29.40 -34.69 -21.71
C PHE A 375 30.25 -35.93 -21.41
N ASP A 376 31.55 -35.91 -21.77
CA ASP A 376 32.47 -37.03 -21.55
C ASP A 376 32.80 -37.25 -20.06
N ALA A 377 32.95 -36.15 -19.30
CA ALA A 377 33.21 -36.20 -17.87
C ALA A 377 32.76 -34.94 -17.14
N TYR A 378 32.54 -35.09 -15.83
CA TYR A 378 32.16 -34.04 -14.88
C TYR A 378 33.14 -34.02 -13.71
N GLU A 379 33.36 -32.84 -13.13
CA GLU A 379 34.15 -32.68 -11.90
C GLU A 379 33.49 -31.65 -11.00
N TRP A 380 33.25 -32.06 -9.76
CA TRP A 380 32.63 -31.25 -8.71
C TRP A 380 33.67 -30.80 -7.69
N GLU A 381 33.47 -29.59 -7.17
CA GLU A 381 34.28 -28.98 -6.13
C GLU A 381 33.38 -28.44 -5.02
N LYS A 382 33.76 -28.69 -3.76
CA LYS A 382 33.18 -28.08 -2.57
C LYS A 382 34.23 -27.28 -1.84
N ASP A 383 33.97 -26.00 -1.59
CA ASP A 383 34.82 -25.08 -0.81
C ASP A 383 36.30 -25.08 -1.25
N GLY A 384 36.56 -25.21 -2.56
CA GLY A 384 37.92 -25.24 -3.10
C GLY A 384 38.56 -26.63 -3.16
N MET A 385 37.84 -27.70 -2.80
CA MET A 385 38.32 -29.08 -2.79
C MET A 385 37.54 -29.97 -3.75
N ILE A 386 38.26 -30.69 -4.63
CA ILE A 386 37.66 -31.63 -5.59
C ILE A 386 36.99 -32.80 -4.87
N MET A 387 35.76 -33.13 -5.28
CA MET A 387 34.97 -34.25 -4.78
C MET A 387 35.27 -35.52 -5.60
N THR A 388 36.11 -36.42 -5.09
CA THR A 388 36.59 -37.59 -5.87
C THR A 388 35.54 -38.67 -6.12
N ASP A 389 34.47 -38.70 -5.33
CA ASP A 389 33.42 -39.72 -5.41
C ASP A 389 32.20 -39.24 -6.21
N SER A 390 32.24 -38.02 -6.75
CA SER A 390 31.14 -37.34 -7.42
C SER A 390 31.51 -36.99 -8.86
N ILE A 391 31.35 -37.97 -9.75
CA ILE A 391 31.73 -37.87 -11.17
C ILE A 391 30.53 -37.84 -12.13
N ASP A 392 29.32 -37.88 -11.61
CA ASP A 392 28.09 -37.84 -12.41
C ASP A 392 27.65 -36.38 -12.67
N HIS A 393 26.72 -36.21 -13.61
CA HIS A 393 26.18 -34.90 -13.96
C HIS A 393 25.28 -34.32 -12.87
N ASP A 394 24.86 -35.14 -11.89
CA ASP A 394 24.11 -34.74 -10.71
C ASP A 394 24.70 -35.31 -9.41
N ILE A 395 24.51 -34.59 -8.31
CA ILE A 395 24.96 -34.96 -6.96
C ILE A 395 23.89 -34.63 -5.91
N TYR A 396 23.93 -35.31 -4.77
CA TYR A 396 23.19 -34.93 -3.58
C TYR A 396 24.15 -34.33 -2.54
N ALA A 397 23.95 -33.07 -2.20
CA ALA A 397 24.75 -32.34 -1.23
C ALA A 397 24.09 -32.36 0.15
N PHE A 398 24.72 -33.06 1.10
CA PHE A 398 24.22 -33.22 2.48
C PHE A 398 24.85 -32.25 3.48
N GLU A 399 25.81 -31.45 3.04
CA GLU A 399 26.55 -30.52 3.89
C GLU A 399 26.53 -29.11 3.29
N SER A 400 26.37 -28.10 4.15
CA SER A 400 26.48 -26.70 3.74
C SER A 400 27.88 -26.38 3.19
N GLY A 401 27.96 -25.34 2.35
CA GLY A 401 29.19 -24.94 1.67
C GLY A 401 28.96 -24.44 0.25
N THR A 402 30.02 -24.03 -0.43
CA THR A 402 29.97 -23.53 -1.81
C THR A 402 30.38 -24.61 -2.80
N TYR A 403 29.48 -24.92 -3.74
CA TYR A 403 29.65 -25.94 -4.75
C TYR A 403 29.88 -25.33 -6.13
N ARG A 404 30.76 -25.98 -6.91
CA ARG A 404 31.04 -25.66 -8.31
C ARG A 404 31.17 -26.94 -9.13
N VAL A 405 30.90 -26.84 -10.41
CA VAL A 405 31.07 -27.96 -11.36
C VAL A 405 31.71 -27.49 -12.64
N ARG A 406 32.42 -28.40 -13.31
CA ARG A 406 32.87 -28.25 -14.69
C ARG A 406 32.73 -29.57 -15.44
N TYR A 407 32.73 -29.49 -16.76
CA TYR A 407 32.65 -30.65 -17.65
C TYR A 407 33.62 -30.50 -18.82
N ARG A 408 33.84 -31.59 -19.56
CA ARG A 408 34.53 -31.59 -20.85
C ARG A 408 33.69 -32.34 -21.88
N ARG A 409 33.63 -31.85 -23.13
CA ARG A 409 32.75 -32.40 -24.16
C ARG A 409 33.34 -33.66 -24.79
N GLU A 410 34.65 -33.67 -25.01
CA GLU A 410 35.40 -34.85 -25.43
C GLU A 410 36.54 -35.18 -24.45
N SER A 411 36.97 -36.44 -24.43
CA SER A 411 38.09 -36.90 -23.57
C SER A 411 39.42 -36.16 -23.84
N THR A 412 39.56 -35.56 -25.02
CA THR A 412 40.73 -34.79 -25.46
C THR A 412 40.60 -33.29 -25.24
N ASP A 413 39.42 -32.79 -24.88
CA ASP A 413 39.19 -31.38 -24.62
C ASP A 413 39.77 -30.98 -23.25
N ASP A 414 40.18 -29.72 -23.15
CA ASP A 414 40.40 -29.10 -21.84
C ASP A 414 39.07 -29.02 -21.09
N TRP A 415 39.15 -29.01 -19.75
CA TRP A 415 37.99 -28.73 -18.92
C TRP A 415 37.41 -27.37 -19.25
N ASN A 416 36.08 -27.28 -19.32
CA ASN A 416 35.41 -26.00 -19.41
C ASN A 416 35.69 -25.14 -18.16
N ARG A 417 35.33 -23.85 -18.24
CA ARG A 417 35.32 -22.98 -17.06
C ARG A 417 34.51 -23.63 -15.93
N TRP A 418 34.94 -23.37 -14.70
CA TRP A 418 34.11 -23.66 -13.54
C TRP A 418 32.81 -22.87 -13.59
N SER A 419 31.72 -23.52 -13.15
CA SER A 419 30.43 -22.87 -12.97
C SER A 419 30.53 -21.66 -12.04
N ASP A 420 29.53 -20.80 -12.13
CA ASP A 420 29.27 -19.85 -11.05
C ASP A 420 28.97 -20.65 -9.76
N PRO A 421 29.41 -20.15 -8.59
CA PRO A 421 29.25 -20.86 -7.33
C PRO A 421 27.80 -20.92 -6.86
N VAL A 422 27.37 -22.07 -6.36
CA VAL A 422 26.11 -22.22 -5.61
C VAL A 422 26.44 -22.46 -4.14
N THR A 423 25.94 -21.60 -3.26
CA THR A 423 26.14 -21.73 -1.82
C THR A 423 24.93 -22.40 -1.19
N LEU A 424 25.15 -23.52 -0.51
CA LEU A 424 24.13 -24.20 0.27
C LEU A 424 24.19 -23.78 1.74
N THR A 425 23.02 -23.47 2.30
CA THR A 425 22.85 -23.10 3.71
C THR A 425 22.07 -24.16 4.47
N GLU A 426 22.14 -24.15 5.79
CA GLU A 426 21.29 -25.02 6.64
C GLU A 426 20.08 -24.25 7.15
N ARG A 427 18.95 -24.94 7.29
CA ARG A 427 17.75 -24.43 7.96
C ARG A 427 17.19 -25.46 8.91
N THR A 428 16.91 -24.98 10.11
CA THR A 428 16.14 -25.69 11.13
C THR A 428 14.79 -24.99 11.25
N PRO A 429 13.67 -25.63 10.86
CA PRO A 429 12.35 -25.03 11.01
C PRO A 429 12.03 -24.71 12.47
N ILE A 430 11.29 -23.63 12.69
CA ILE A 430 10.80 -23.25 14.03
C ILE A 430 9.80 -24.30 14.50
N VAL A 431 9.90 -24.68 15.78
CA VAL A 431 8.94 -25.59 16.41
C VAL A 431 7.60 -24.85 16.58
N PRO A 432 6.48 -25.37 16.05
CA PRO A 432 5.18 -24.71 16.14
C PRO A 432 4.60 -24.77 17.56
N THR A 433 3.65 -23.87 17.86
CA THR A 433 2.87 -23.91 19.11
C THR A 433 1.41 -24.13 18.77
N ILE A 434 0.75 -25.12 19.38
CA ILE A 434 -0.68 -25.37 19.21
C ILE A 434 -1.50 -24.76 20.34
N THR A 435 -2.73 -24.34 20.01
CA THR A 435 -3.73 -23.77 20.92
C THR A 435 -5.05 -24.52 20.81
N ALA A 436 -5.97 -24.33 21.77
CA ALA A 436 -7.34 -24.81 21.70
C ALA A 436 -8.30 -23.63 21.54
N ASN A 437 -9.36 -23.77 20.74
CA ASN A 437 -10.36 -22.71 20.54
C ASN A 437 -11.39 -22.62 21.69
N SER A 438 -11.48 -23.66 22.52
CA SER A 438 -12.35 -23.77 23.67
C SER A 438 -11.65 -24.58 24.76
N SER A 439 -12.39 -24.96 25.80
CA SER A 439 -11.86 -25.75 26.91
C SER A 439 -11.31 -27.09 26.42
N THR A 440 -10.15 -27.49 26.92
CA THR A 440 -9.64 -28.86 26.75
C THR A 440 -10.20 -29.82 27.81
N ILE A 441 -11.03 -29.33 28.73
CA ILE A 441 -11.72 -30.10 29.76
C ILE A 441 -13.20 -30.22 29.37
N LEU A 442 -13.61 -31.36 28.85
CA LEU A 442 -14.92 -31.54 28.23
C LEU A 442 -15.85 -32.44 29.08
N PRO A 443 -17.17 -32.19 29.09
CA PRO A 443 -17.85 -31.13 28.34
C PRO A 443 -17.64 -29.72 28.92
N ASP A 444 -17.73 -28.72 28.05
CA ASP A 444 -17.69 -27.31 28.44
C ASP A 444 -19.04 -26.84 29.04
N ILE A 445 -19.15 -25.55 29.37
CA ILE A 445 -20.38 -24.97 29.94
C ILE A 445 -21.59 -25.02 29.00
N ASN A 446 -21.35 -25.11 27.70
CA ASN A 446 -22.40 -25.21 26.67
C ASN A 446 -22.77 -26.67 26.37
N ASN A 447 -22.25 -27.63 27.14
CA ASN A 447 -22.31 -29.07 26.87
C ASN A 447 -21.65 -29.48 25.54
N ALA A 448 -20.69 -28.71 25.03
CA ALA A 448 -19.89 -29.14 23.90
C ALA A 448 -19.01 -30.32 24.32
N ASP A 449 -19.05 -31.39 23.54
CA ASP A 449 -18.29 -32.62 23.72
C ASP A 449 -17.05 -32.69 22.80
N THR A 450 -16.75 -31.59 22.10
CA THR A 450 -15.61 -31.48 21.18
C THR A 450 -14.83 -30.19 21.41
N VAL A 451 -13.55 -30.20 21.05
CA VAL A 451 -12.65 -29.03 21.05
C VAL A 451 -11.88 -29.00 19.73
N ILE A 452 -11.66 -27.81 19.17
CA ILE A 452 -10.81 -27.65 17.99
C ILE A 452 -9.42 -27.22 18.45
N LEU A 453 -8.43 -28.05 18.16
CA LEU A 453 -7.02 -27.69 18.31
C LEU A 453 -6.54 -27.00 17.04
N GLN A 454 -5.73 -25.96 17.20
CA GLN A 454 -5.27 -25.11 16.12
C GLN A 454 -3.75 -24.98 16.14
N ALA A 455 -3.14 -25.18 14.98
CA ALA A 455 -1.74 -24.93 14.68
C ALA A 455 -1.57 -23.56 13.99
N PRO A 456 -0.37 -22.97 13.99
CA PRO A 456 -0.10 -21.73 13.27
C PRO A 456 -0.32 -21.93 11.77
N SER A 457 -0.98 -20.97 11.11
CA SER A 457 -1.15 -20.96 9.66
C SER A 457 0.16 -20.66 8.93
N GLY A 458 0.21 -20.94 7.62
CA GLY A 458 1.36 -20.59 6.76
C GLY A 458 2.30 -21.76 6.44
N HIS A 459 1.92 -22.99 6.76
CA HIS A 459 2.65 -24.19 6.37
C HIS A 459 1.86 -24.99 5.32
N ALA A 460 2.56 -25.78 4.52
CA ALA A 460 1.92 -26.59 3.48
C ALA A 460 1.34 -27.89 4.04
N VAL A 461 1.98 -28.45 5.08
CA VAL A 461 1.63 -29.74 5.68
C VAL A 461 1.64 -29.63 7.21
N TYR A 462 0.67 -30.29 7.84
CA TYR A 462 0.37 -30.38 9.27
C TYR A 462 0.16 -31.85 9.70
N ASP A 463 1.20 -32.50 10.20
CA ASP A 463 1.12 -33.87 10.71
C ASP A 463 0.73 -33.87 12.19
N TRP A 464 -0.52 -34.23 12.49
CA TRP A 464 -1.05 -34.30 13.85
C TRP A 464 -0.82 -35.65 14.53
N TYR A 465 -0.57 -35.61 15.83
CA TYR A 465 -0.30 -36.78 16.67
C TYR A 465 -1.19 -36.78 17.92
N LYS A 466 -1.66 -37.97 18.31
CA LYS A 466 -2.29 -38.27 19.60
C LYS A 466 -1.45 -39.31 20.33
N ASP A 467 -1.03 -39.00 21.55
CA ASP A 467 -0.19 -39.88 22.40
C ASP A 467 1.09 -40.36 21.66
N GLY A 468 1.64 -39.49 20.81
CA GLY A 468 2.82 -39.77 19.98
C GLY A 468 2.54 -40.61 18.72
N VAL A 469 1.29 -40.97 18.42
CA VAL A 469 0.88 -41.73 17.23
C VAL A 469 0.23 -40.79 16.22
N SER A 470 0.66 -40.86 14.95
CA SER A 470 0.10 -40.02 13.87
C SER A 470 -1.39 -40.33 13.66
N LEU A 471 -2.20 -39.27 13.51
CA LEU A 471 -3.62 -39.36 13.16
C LEU A 471 -3.85 -39.68 11.67
N GLY A 472 -2.80 -39.65 10.85
CA GLY A 472 -2.81 -40.04 9.44
C GLY A 472 -3.14 -38.93 8.44
N ALA A 473 -3.06 -39.28 7.15
CA ALA A 473 -3.12 -38.34 6.02
C ALA A 473 -4.42 -37.52 5.90
N ALA A 474 -5.51 -37.97 6.52
CA ALA A 474 -6.78 -37.22 6.52
C ALA A 474 -6.67 -35.85 7.23
N TYR A 475 -5.63 -35.65 8.04
CA TYR A 475 -5.38 -34.42 8.79
C TYR A 475 -4.12 -33.68 8.33
N ALA A 476 -3.39 -34.23 7.35
CA ALA A 476 -2.05 -33.79 6.94
C ALA A 476 -1.99 -32.38 6.35
N ASP A 477 -3.13 -31.77 5.98
CA ASP A 477 -3.17 -30.41 5.43
C ASP A 477 -4.04 -29.48 6.29
N SER A 478 -4.47 -29.94 7.47
CA SER A 478 -5.41 -29.20 8.30
C SER A 478 -4.70 -28.40 9.38
N THR A 479 -4.85 -27.08 9.34
CA THR A 479 -4.42 -26.17 10.41
C THR A 479 -5.17 -26.42 11.72
N THR A 480 -6.27 -27.17 11.67
CA THR A 480 -7.14 -27.44 12.82
C THR A 480 -7.60 -28.88 12.87
N ILE A 481 -7.75 -29.46 14.06
CA ILE A 481 -8.38 -30.76 14.25
C ILE A 481 -9.49 -30.67 15.29
N GLU A 482 -10.64 -31.28 14.99
CA GLU A 482 -11.70 -31.49 15.97
C GLU A 482 -11.41 -32.76 16.77
N VAL A 483 -11.36 -32.62 18.10
CA VAL A 483 -11.00 -33.68 19.04
C VAL A 483 -12.19 -34.00 19.95
N THR A 484 -12.48 -35.29 20.10
CA THR A 484 -13.62 -35.81 20.87
C THR A 484 -13.23 -36.85 21.92
N GLU A 485 -11.93 -37.12 22.08
CA GLU A 485 -11.41 -38.14 22.98
C GLU A 485 -10.28 -37.56 23.84
N SER A 486 -10.10 -38.11 25.05
CA SER A 486 -8.95 -37.78 25.88
C SER A 486 -7.64 -38.21 25.22
N GLY A 487 -6.58 -37.41 25.41
CA GLY A 487 -5.22 -37.72 24.92
C GLY A 487 -4.30 -36.51 24.91
N VAL A 488 -3.02 -36.76 24.63
CA VAL A 488 -1.97 -35.74 24.49
C VAL A 488 -1.76 -35.43 23.01
N TYR A 489 -2.05 -34.20 22.59
CA TYR A 489 -1.99 -33.82 21.17
C TYR A 489 -0.78 -32.95 20.85
N SER A 490 -0.19 -33.13 19.67
CA SER A 490 0.90 -32.31 19.12
C SER A 490 0.87 -32.29 17.59
N VAL A 491 1.59 -31.36 16.96
CA VAL A 491 1.69 -31.24 15.50
C VAL A 491 3.14 -31.07 15.04
N VAL A 492 3.46 -31.59 13.86
CA VAL A 492 4.68 -31.29 13.09
C VAL A 492 4.26 -30.53 11.83
N VAL A 493 4.95 -29.44 11.50
CA VAL A 493 4.63 -28.64 10.30
C VAL A 493 5.78 -28.69 9.29
N SER A 494 5.46 -28.64 8.01
CA SER A 494 6.45 -28.50 6.94
C SER A 494 5.90 -27.66 5.77
N ASN A 495 6.79 -27.10 4.95
CA ASN A 495 6.40 -26.42 3.71
C ASN A 495 6.50 -27.40 2.53
N VAL A 496 6.20 -26.91 1.32
CA VAL A 496 6.31 -27.69 0.07
C VAL A 496 7.72 -28.25 -0.18
N ASP A 497 8.72 -27.69 0.49
CA ASP A 497 10.11 -28.13 0.51
C ASP A 497 10.38 -29.36 1.41
N ALA A 498 9.33 -29.92 2.03
CA ALA A 498 9.38 -31.12 2.86
C ALA A 498 10.41 -31.05 4.02
N CYS A 499 10.64 -29.85 4.58
CA CYS A 499 11.49 -29.68 5.75
C CYS A 499 10.66 -29.64 7.05
N PRO A 500 10.41 -30.79 7.73
CA PRO A 500 9.55 -30.86 8.91
C PRO A 500 10.18 -30.22 10.14
N SER A 501 9.34 -29.54 10.93
CA SER A 501 9.69 -29.09 12.26
C SER A 501 9.91 -30.27 13.22
N LEU A 502 10.45 -29.98 14.41
CA LEU A 502 10.24 -30.87 15.56
C LEU A 502 8.76 -30.77 16.02
N PRO A 503 8.25 -31.76 16.79
CA PRO A 503 6.88 -31.71 17.32
C PRO A 503 6.63 -30.49 18.22
N SER A 504 5.41 -29.93 18.16
CA SER A 504 4.95 -28.79 18.96
C SER A 504 4.97 -29.02 20.47
N ASN A 505 4.58 -28.00 21.25
CA ASN A 505 4.08 -28.22 22.61
C ASN A 505 2.90 -29.20 22.61
N THR A 506 2.69 -29.88 23.73
CA THR A 506 1.58 -30.80 23.91
C THR A 506 0.36 -30.11 24.53
N LEU A 507 -0.85 -30.49 24.10
CA LEU A 507 -2.11 -30.13 24.77
C LEU A 507 -2.81 -31.39 25.29
N ASP A 508 -3.11 -31.41 26.58
CA ASP A 508 -3.90 -32.46 27.21
C ASP A 508 -5.40 -32.14 27.06
N VAL A 509 -6.11 -33.03 26.37
CA VAL A 509 -7.58 -33.02 26.29
C VAL A 509 -8.12 -34.08 27.25
N VAL A 510 -9.07 -33.69 28.09
CA VAL A 510 -9.73 -34.55 29.08
C VAL A 510 -11.22 -34.58 28.82
N PHE A 511 -11.74 -35.73 28.41
CA PHE A 511 -13.16 -35.97 28.17
C PHE A 511 -13.80 -36.75 29.33
N ASN A 512 -14.93 -36.27 29.87
CA ASN A 512 -15.65 -36.88 30.99
C ASN A 512 -14.77 -37.13 32.24
N GLY A 513 -13.90 -36.18 32.53
CA GLY A 513 -13.03 -36.21 33.71
C GLY A 513 -13.82 -36.32 35.03
N SER A 514 -13.30 -37.07 36.01
CA SER A 514 -13.90 -37.25 37.34
C SER A 514 -13.01 -36.68 38.45
N ALA A 515 -12.49 -35.47 38.24
CA ALA A 515 -11.71 -34.76 39.23
C ALA A 515 -12.54 -34.45 40.49
N VAL A 516 -11.96 -34.70 41.67
CA VAL A 516 -12.47 -34.16 42.94
C VAL A 516 -11.76 -32.83 43.17
N ILE A 517 -12.40 -31.75 42.73
CA ILE A 517 -11.89 -30.38 42.77
C ILE A 517 -13.01 -29.44 43.22
N SER A 518 -12.69 -28.49 44.11
CA SER A 518 -13.67 -27.58 44.70
C SER A 518 -13.96 -26.41 43.76
N ALA A 519 -15.23 -26.04 43.62
CA ALA A 519 -15.58 -24.87 42.83
C ALA A 519 -15.13 -23.57 43.55
N PRO A 520 -14.68 -22.55 42.81
CA PRO A 520 -14.45 -21.23 43.38
C PRO A 520 -15.76 -20.61 43.87
N THR A 521 -15.68 -19.55 44.67
CA THR A 521 -16.89 -18.81 45.06
C THR A 521 -17.55 -18.16 43.85
N THR A 522 -18.86 -17.91 43.92
CA THR A 522 -19.56 -17.08 42.91
C THR A 522 -18.78 -15.78 42.67
N PRO A 523 -18.42 -15.47 41.42
CA PRO A 523 -17.58 -14.32 41.12
C PRO A 523 -18.30 -12.99 41.34
N VAL A 524 -17.53 -11.93 41.52
CA VAL A 524 -17.98 -10.53 41.55
C VAL A 524 -17.44 -9.82 40.32
N ALA A 525 -18.32 -9.30 39.46
CA ALA A 525 -17.95 -8.54 38.27
C ALA A 525 -18.21 -7.04 38.45
N LEU A 526 -17.21 -6.20 38.22
CA LEU A 526 -17.27 -4.75 38.38
C LEU A 526 -16.79 -4.05 37.09
N PRO A 527 -17.53 -3.06 36.56
CA PRO A 527 -17.08 -2.33 35.39
C PRO A 527 -15.87 -1.47 35.75
N ALA A 528 -14.79 -1.62 34.98
CA ALA A 528 -13.54 -0.90 35.19
C ALA A 528 -13.43 0.30 34.25
N SER A 529 -14.00 0.22 33.04
CA SER A 529 -14.08 1.32 32.08
C SER A 529 -15.23 1.10 31.07
N SER A 530 -15.30 1.91 30.01
CA SER A 530 -16.21 1.65 28.88
C SER A 530 -15.82 0.39 28.10
N THR A 531 -14.58 -0.08 28.21
CA THR A 531 -14.08 -1.23 27.44
C THR A 531 -13.50 -2.34 28.31
N SER A 532 -13.76 -2.35 29.63
CA SER A 532 -13.21 -3.37 30.52
C SER A 532 -14.03 -3.66 31.79
N ILE A 533 -13.98 -4.90 32.26
CA ILE A 533 -14.63 -5.42 33.48
C ILE A 533 -13.61 -6.21 34.31
N ASN A 534 -13.57 -5.96 35.62
CA ASN A 534 -12.81 -6.77 36.58
C ASN A 534 -13.71 -7.87 37.15
N VAL A 535 -13.26 -9.13 37.09
CA VAL A 535 -13.97 -10.30 37.63
C VAL A 535 -13.14 -10.91 38.75
N PHE A 536 -13.68 -11.03 39.95
CA PHE A 536 -12.99 -11.55 41.14
C PHE A 536 -13.66 -12.80 41.69
N TRP A 537 -12.90 -13.74 42.24
CA TRP A 537 -13.40 -14.92 42.95
C TRP A 537 -12.45 -15.33 44.08
N THR A 538 -12.89 -16.23 44.94
CA THR A 538 -12.04 -16.87 45.95
C THR A 538 -11.72 -18.28 45.50
N ASP A 539 -10.44 -18.62 45.56
CA ASP A 539 -9.97 -19.99 45.38
C ASP A 539 -10.34 -20.87 46.59
N ASN A 540 -10.93 -22.03 46.31
CA ASN A 540 -11.31 -23.03 47.31
C ASN A 540 -10.66 -24.41 47.03
N SER A 541 -9.80 -24.51 46.02
CA SER A 541 -9.07 -25.71 45.65
C SER A 541 -7.60 -25.61 46.07
N ASP A 542 -6.95 -26.77 46.20
CA ASP A 542 -5.51 -26.89 46.47
C ASP A 542 -4.81 -27.79 45.44
N ASN A 543 -5.55 -28.17 44.40
CA ASN A 543 -5.18 -29.18 43.40
C ASN A 543 -5.60 -28.77 41.97
N GLU A 544 -5.95 -27.51 41.77
CA GLU A 544 -6.24 -26.89 40.50
C GLU A 544 -4.95 -26.56 39.74
N THR A 545 -5.01 -26.67 38.42
CA THR A 545 -3.98 -26.17 37.52
C THR A 545 -4.36 -24.82 36.93
N GLY A 546 -5.60 -24.36 37.14
CA GLY A 546 -6.09 -23.07 36.70
C GLY A 546 -7.61 -22.89 36.84
N PHE A 547 -8.10 -21.74 36.39
CA PHE A 547 -9.52 -21.37 36.38
C PHE A 547 -9.96 -20.99 34.97
N GLU A 548 -10.99 -21.66 34.46
CA GLU A 548 -11.60 -21.27 33.20
C GLU A 548 -12.64 -20.18 33.44
N ILE A 549 -12.46 -19.04 32.77
CA ILE A 549 -13.39 -17.90 32.84
C ILE A 549 -14.20 -17.87 31.56
N TYR A 550 -15.52 -17.98 31.69
CA TYR A 550 -16.46 -17.95 30.58
C TYR A 550 -17.21 -16.63 30.56
N ARG A 551 -17.47 -16.10 29.36
CA ARG A 551 -18.17 -14.83 29.11
C ARG A 551 -19.31 -15.00 28.11
N SER A 552 -20.43 -14.34 28.34
CA SER A 552 -21.55 -14.21 27.39
C SER A 552 -22.06 -12.76 27.36
N THR A 553 -22.67 -12.33 26.26
CA THR A 553 -23.47 -11.09 26.19
C THR A 553 -24.96 -11.34 26.40
N THR A 554 -25.34 -12.61 26.59
CA THR A 554 -26.72 -13.08 26.78
C THR A 554 -26.82 -13.86 28.09
N ALA A 555 -27.84 -13.55 28.91
CA ALA A 555 -28.09 -14.24 30.16
C ALA A 555 -28.27 -15.75 29.93
N GLY A 556 -27.54 -16.59 30.67
CA GLY A 556 -27.58 -18.04 30.54
C GLY A 556 -26.84 -18.62 29.32
N GLY A 557 -26.11 -17.79 28.57
CA GLY A 557 -25.28 -18.22 27.45
C GLY A 557 -25.89 -18.01 26.06
N PRO A 558 -25.25 -18.53 25.00
CA PRO A 558 -24.04 -19.37 25.02
C PRO A 558 -22.81 -18.61 25.50
N TYR A 559 -21.94 -19.27 26.25
CA TYR A 559 -20.70 -18.65 26.74
C TYR A 559 -19.50 -19.01 25.85
N VAL A 560 -18.53 -18.10 25.79
CA VAL A 560 -17.23 -18.32 25.18
C VAL A 560 -16.19 -18.40 26.29
N LEU A 561 -15.23 -19.33 26.18
CA LEU A 561 -14.08 -19.37 27.06
C LEU A 561 -13.21 -18.12 26.79
N LEU A 562 -13.16 -17.20 27.74
CA LEU A 562 -12.38 -15.97 27.65
C LEU A 562 -10.89 -16.28 27.83
N THR A 563 -10.55 -17.01 28.89
CA THR A 563 -9.17 -17.39 29.21
C THR A 563 -9.13 -18.47 30.28
N VAL A 564 -7.93 -19.01 30.53
CA VAL A 564 -7.61 -19.86 31.67
C VAL A 564 -6.63 -19.09 32.56
N ALA A 565 -7.10 -18.62 33.71
CA ALA A 565 -6.21 -18.03 34.72
C ALA A 565 -5.36 -19.14 35.37
N SER A 566 -4.15 -18.80 35.82
CA SER A 566 -3.26 -19.73 36.50
C SER A 566 -3.88 -20.29 37.79
N ALA A 567 -3.30 -21.36 38.33
CA ALA A 567 -3.58 -21.80 39.71
C ALA A 567 -3.42 -20.64 40.71
N ASP A 568 -4.13 -20.71 41.84
CA ASP A 568 -4.20 -19.66 42.88
C ASP A 568 -4.71 -18.28 42.44
N ALA A 569 -5.21 -18.12 41.21
CA ALA A 569 -5.72 -16.83 40.74
C ALA A 569 -7.00 -16.42 41.47
N ILE A 570 -7.10 -15.14 41.84
CA ILE A 570 -8.25 -14.55 42.56
C ILE A 570 -9.06 -13.55 41.71
N GLY A 571 -8.69 -13.35 40.45
CA GLY A 571 -9.36 -12.42 39.57
C GLY A 571 -8.79 -12.35 38.15
N HIS A 572 -9.53 -11.70 37.26
CA HIS A 572 -9.19 -11.47 35.85
C HIS A 572 -9.74 -10.12 35.37
N VAL A 573 -9.03 -9.46 34.45
CA VAL A 573 -9.47 -8.23 33.79
C VAL A 573 -9.86 -8.55 32.35
N ASP A 574 -11.16 -8.51 32.07
CA ASP A 574 -11.71 -8.63 30.73
C ASP A 574 -11.64 -7.27 30.04
N SER A 575 -10.99 -7.20 28.87
CA SER A 575 -10.68 -5.95 28.15
C SER A 575 -11.19 -6.01 26.70
N ASN A 576 -11.14 -4.89 25.99
CA ASN A 576 -11.66 -4.75 24.62
C ASN A 576 -13.16 -5.05 24.51
N LEU A 577 -13.91 -4.66 25.54
CA LEU A 577 -15.36 -4.80 25.59
C LEU A 577 -16.04 -3.64 24.88
N ILE A 578 -17.27 -3.88 24.45
CA ILE A 578 -18.11 -2.85 23.82
C ILE A 578 -18.66 -1.95 24.94
N PRO A 579 -18.63 -0.62 24.79
CA PRO A 579 -19.27 0.31 25.73
C PRO A 579 -20.75 0.03 25.94
N ASN A 580 -21.25 0.36 27.14
CA ASN A 580 -22.67 0.21 27.52
C ASN A 580 -23.28 -1.18 27.24
N THR A 581 -22.47 -2.25 27.35
CA THR A 581 -22.88 -3.61 27.02
C THR A 581 -22.85 -4.49 28.27
N THR A 582 -23.92 -5.27 28.48
CA THR A 582 -24.02 -6.22 29.59
C THR A 582 -23.24 -7.48 29.27
N TYR A 583 -22.35 -7.88 30.19
CA TYR A 583 -21.59 -9.12 30.12
C TYR A 583 -21.89 -10.02 31.32
N TYR A 584 -21.95 -11.32 31.05
CA TYR A 584 -22.27 -12.38 31.99
C TYR A 584 -21.05 -13.30 32.15
N TYR A 585 -20.68 -13.64 33.38
CA TYR A 585 -19.50 -14.44 33.69
C TYR A 585 -19.82 -15.66 34.54
N VAL A 586 -19.16 -16.78 34.23
CA VAL A 586 -19.17 -18.03 34.99
C VAL A 586 -17.76 -18.59 35.04
N ILE A 587 -17.37 -19.19 36.18
CA ILE A 587 -16.01 -19.70 36.39
C ILE A 587 -16.07 -21.15 36.86
N ARG A 588 -15.05 -21.96 36.54
CA ARG A 588 -14.77 -23.23 37.22
C ARG A 588 -13.27 -23.42 37.45
N ALA A 589 -12.90 -24.16 38.48
CA ALA A 589 -11.53 -24.64 38.66
C ALA A 589 -11.30 -25.88 37.79
N ILE A 590 -10.09 -26.05 37.25
CA ILE A 590 -9.72 -27.21 36.43
C ILE A 590 -8.42 -27.85 36.90
N ASN A 591 -8.25 -29.14 36.64
CA ASN A 591 -6.98 -29.85 36.71
C ASN A 591 -6.85 -30.89 35.59
N ASN A 592 -5.74 -31.65 35.59
CA ASN A 592 -5.47 -32.67 34.58
C ASN A 592 -6.42 -33.91 34.66
N GLN A 593 -7.40 -33.93 35.56
CA GLN A 593 -8.39 -35.00 35.69
C GLN A 593 -9.82 -34.53 35.40
N GLY A 594 -10.07 -33.23 35.20
CA GLY A 594 -11.41 -32.68 35.01
C GLY A 594 -11.62 -31.28 35.62
N GLY A 595 -12.86 -30.80 35.56
CA GLY A 595 -13.26 -29.50 36.11
C GLY A 595 -14.20 -29.62 37.31
N SER A 596 -14.24 -28.59 38.15
CA SER A 596 -15.24 -28.44 39.21
C SER A 596 -16.62 -28.18 38.61
N PRO A 597 -17.71 -28.26 39.41
CA PRO A 597 -18.95 -27.59 39.04
C PRO A 597 -18.70 -26.10 38.72
N PHE A 598 -19.49 -25.56 37.80
CA PHE A 598 -19.48 -24.13 37.48
C PHE A 598 -20.06 -23.30 38.63
N THR A 599 -19.58 -22.07 38.80
CA THR A 599 -20.18 -21.11 39.73
C THR A 599 -21.58 -20.69 39.27
N SER A 600 -22.32 -19.99 40.15
CA SER A 600 -23.48 -19.21 39.68
C SER A 600 -23.02 -18.07 38.76
N GLU A 601 -23.89 -17.68 37.83
CA GLU A 601 -23.66 -16.55 36.91
C GLU A 601 -23.68 -15.20 37.66
N VAL A 602 -22.75 -14.32 37.30
CA VAL A 602 -22.78 -12.90 37.66
C VAL A 602 -22.82 -12.06 36.38
N ASN A 603 -23.35 -10.84 36.45
CA ASN A 603 -23.31 -9.91 35.32
C ASN A 603 -22.99 -8.49 35.77
N THR A 604 -22.51 -7.69 34.82
CA THR A 604 -22.35 -6.25 34.98
C THR A 604 -22.38 -5.57 33.60
N VAL A 605 -22.48 -4.24 33.58
CA VAL A 605 -22.56 -3.44 32.35
C VAL A 605 -21.31 -2.57 32.27
N THR A 606 -20.58 -2.58 31.15
CA THR A 606 -19.49 -1.64 30.91
C THR A 606 -19.98 -0.19 30.99
N ASN A 607 -19.10 0.75 31.32
CA ASN A 607 -19.49 2.16 31.31
C ASN A 607 -19.90 2.60 29.90
N ALA A 608 -20.78 3.60 29.79
CA ALA A 608 -21.07 4.21 28.49
C ALA A 608 -19.86 5.04 28.01
N ASP A 609 -19.66 5.10 26.70
CA ASP A 609 -18.73 6.03 26.07
C ASP A 609 -19.48 7.22 25.47
N SER A 610 -19.04 8.44 25.78
CA SER A 610 -19.61 9.69 25.29
C SER A 610 -18.62 10.52 24.46
N ASP A 611 -17.38 10.06 24.34
CA ASP A 611 -16.34 10.77 23.60
C ASP A 611 -16.46 10.40 22.12
N ALA A 612 -16.47 11.41 21.24
CA ALA A 612 -16.52 11.17 19.80
C ALA A 612 -15.12 10.90 19.23
N PRO A 613 -15.00 10.08 18.16
CA PRO A 613 -13.72 9.85 17.49
C PRO A 613 -13.18 11.14 16.84
N ASP A 614 -11.86 11.20 16.63
CA ASP A 614 -11.24 12.29 15.84
C ASP A 614 -11.71 12.24 14.37
N ALA A 615 -11.76 13.40 13.71
CA ALA A 615 -12.14 13.48 12.31
C ALA A 615 -11.12 12.77 11.39
N PRO A 616 -11.56 12.03 10.35
CA PRO A 616 -10.66 11.47 9.35
C PRO A 616 -9.81 12.55 8.67
N ALA A 617 -8.50 12.30 8.53
CA ALA A 617 -7.56 13.23 7.92
C ALA A 617 -7.17 12.81 6.49
N ASN A 618 -6.57 13.72 5.72
CA ASN A 618 -6.02 13.47 4.37
C ASN A 618 -7.03 12.84 3.40
N LEU A 619 -8.29 13.30 3.43
CA LEU A 619 -9.26 12.92 2.40
C LEU A 619 -8.77 13.42 1.04
N GLU A 620 -8.76 12.58 0.02
CA GLU A 620 -8.39 12.93 -1.35
C GLU A 620 -9.08 12.08 -2.41
N VAL A 621 -9.19 12.62 -3.63
CA VAL A 621 -9.69 11.93 -4.82
C VAL A 621 -8.52 11.22 -5.51
N THR A 622 -8.64 9.91 -5.70
CA THR A 622 -7.58 9.08 -6.29
C THR A 622 -7.76 8.84 -7.79
N SER A 623 -9.00 8.78 -8.27
CA SER A 623 -9.32 8.62 -9.68
C SER A 623 -10.76 9.04 -9.97
N ASN A 624 -11.01 9.54 -11.16
CA ASN A 624 -12.33 9.93 -11.66
C ASN A 624 -12.63 9.22 -12.97
N THR A 625 -13.89 8.86 -13.18
CA THR A 625 -14.43 8.40 -14.47
C THR A 625 -15.71 9.19 -14.77
N ILE A 626 -16.33 8.93 -15.91
CA ILE A 626 -17.60 9.57 -16.29
C ILE A 626 -18.80 9.21 -15.39
N ASN A 627 -18.69 8.23 -14.50
CA ASN A 627 -19.81 7.82 -13.61
C ASN A 627 -19.37 7.34 -12.22
N SER A 628 -18.10 7.53 -11.86
CA SER A 628 -17.58 7.14 -10.56
C SER A 628 -16.38 7.96 -10.11
N ILE A 629 -16.24 8.13 -8.79
CA ILE A 629 -15.15 8.86 -8.13
C ILE A 629 -14.60 7.97 -7.00
N SER A 630 -13.28 7.79 -6.97
CA SER A 630 -12.60 7.03 -5.91
C SER A 630 -11.94 7.96 -4.90
N LEU A 631 -12.10 7.65 -3.62
CA LEU A 631 -11.65 8.43 -2.48
C LEU A 631 -10.74 7.61 -1.56
N ARG A 632 -9.82 8.27 -0.88
CA ARG A 632 -9.03 7.70 0.22
C ARG A 632 -8.83 8.69 1.37
N TRP A 633 -8.67 8.20 2.59
CA TRP A 633 -8.37 9.00 3.78
C TRP A 633 -7.45 8.23 4.76
N SER A 634 -6.98 8.92 5.81
CA SER A 634 -6.18 8.33 6.89
C SER A 634 -7.05 7.79 8.01
N HIS A 635 -6.61 6.70 8.65
CA HIS A 635 -7.32 6.11 9.79
C HIS A 635 -7.38 7.08 10.97
N THR A 636 -8.52 7.08 11.66
CA THR A 636 -8.68 7.78 12.93
C THR A 636 -8.55 6.82 14.12
N THR A 637 -8.44 7.38 15.33
CA THR A 637 -8.38 6.62 16.58
C THR A 637 -9.46 7.08 17.55
N ASP A 638 -9.97 6.13 18.31
CA ASP A 638 -10.84 6.38 19.46
C ASP A 638 -10.51 5.38 20.58
N ARG A 639 -10.80 5.72 21.83
CA ARG A 639 -10.51 4.86 22.98
C ARG A 639 -11.40 3.61 23.00
N SER A 640 -12.67 3.72 22.58
CA SER A 640 -13.56 2.56 22.41
C SER A 640 -13.29 1.80 21.13
N GLY A 641 -12.64 2.43 20.15
CA GLY A 641 -12.35 1.87 18.84
C GLY A 641 -13.33 2.35 17.78
N ILE A 642 -12.97 2.17 16.51
CA ILE A 642 -13.73 2.66 15.36
C ILE A 642 -14.60 1.55 14.78
N SER A 643 -15.89 1.85 14.59
CA SER A 643 -16.85 0.98 13.91
C SER A 643 -16.71 1.09 12.39
N GLY A 644 -16.60 2.31 11.88
CA GLY A 644 -16.45 2.57 10.45
C GLY A 644 -16.49 4.06 10.10
N TYR A 645 -16.72 4.32 8.81
CA TYR A 645 -16.76 5.66 8.23
C TYR A 645 -18.04 5.85 7.42
N GLU A 646 -18.62 7.03 7.47
CA GLU A 646 -19.68 7.48 6.59
C GLU A 646 -19.16 8.55 5.62
N ILE A 647 -19.50 8.39 4.35
CA ILE A 647 -19.07 9.27 3.26
C ILE A 647 -20.28 10.04 2.75
N PHE A 648 -20.18 11.36 2.82
CA PHE A 648 -21.17 12.31 2.34
C PHE A 648 -20.70 12.91 1.02
N GLY A 649 -21.62 13.27 0.13
CA GLY A 649 -21.30 14.01 -1.09
C GLY A 649 -21.80 13.38 -2.40
N GLY A 650 -22.14 12.09 -2.39
CA GLY A 650 -22.76 11.39 -3.53
C GLY A 650 -24.30 11.43 -3.52
N PRO A 651 -24.96 10.68 -4.43
CA PRO A 651 -26.42 10.59 -4.45
C PRO A 651 -27.01 9.95 -3.18
N ASN A 652 -26.22 9.12 -2.49
CA ASN A 652 -26.54 8.52 -1.20
C ASN A 652 -25.37 8.70 -0.22
N ILE A 653 -25.65 8.53 1.08
CA ILE A 653 -24.60 8.36 2.09
C ILE A 653 -24.07 6.93 1.98
N GLU A 654 -22.76 6.80 1.79
CA GLU A 654 -22.10 5.49 1.75
C GLU A 654 -21.43 5.20 3.09
N SER A 655 -21.20 3.93 3.41
CA SER A 655 -20.54 3.52 4.64
C SER A 655 -19.50 2.44 4.40
N VAL A 656 -18.40 2.51 5.14
CA VAL A 656 -17.28 1.58 5.07
C VAL A 656 -16.94 1.10 6.48
N SER A 657 -16.81 -0.21 6.68
CA SER A 657 -16.43 -0.79 7.98
C SER A 657 -14.93 -0.65 8.20
N TYR A 658 -14.51 -0.40 9.44
CA TYR A 658 -13.09 -0.41 9.79
C TYR A 658 -12.47 -1.81 9.54
N PRO A 659 -11.23 -1.93 9.02
CA PRO A 659 -10.21 -0.88 8.82
C PRO A 659 -10.17 -0.24 7.43
N ASP A 660 -11.17 -0.45 6.58
CA ASP A 660 -11.12 0.09 5.22
C ASP A 660 -11.18 1.63 5.23
N SER A 661 -10.33 2.26 4.40
CA SER A 661 -10.17 3.72 4.29
C SER A 661 -10.17 4.24 2.87
N VAL A 662 -10.75 3.45 1.97
CA VAL A 662 -10.93 3.74 0.55
C VAL A 662 -12.34 3.37 0.12
N ILE A 663 -12.88 4.10 -0.86
CA ILE A 663 -14.16 3.75 -1.50
C ILE A 663 -14.22 4.28 -2.93
N THR A 664 -14.94 3.58 -3.81
CA THR A 664 -15.34 4.09 -5.13
C THR A 664 -16.84 4.32 -5.13
N ILE A 665 -17.24 5.58 -5.28
CA ILE A 665 -18.64 5.98 -5.39
C ILE A 665 -19.05 5.85 -6.86
N THR A 666 -19.97 4.94 -7.17
CA THR A 666 -20.43 4.66 -8.54
C THR A 666 -21.85 5.17 -8.80
N GLY A 667 -22.29 5.18 -10.06
CA GLY A 667 -23.63 5.64 -10.43
C GLY A 667 -23.79 7.15 -10.31
N LEU A 668 -22.67 7.87 -10.36
CA LEU A 668 -22.64 9.32 -10.37
C LEU A 668 -23.09 9.82 -11.74
N THR A 669 -23.82 10.92 -11.73
CA THR A 669 -24.23 11.65 -12.93
C THR A 669 -22.98 12.14 -13.63
N ILE A 670 -22.87 11.87 -14.93
CA ILE A 670 -21.78 12.35 -15.79
C ILE A 670 -21.72 13.90 -15.78
N ASN A 671 -20.53 14.48 -15.95
CA ASN A 671 -20.25 15.94 -15.97
C ASN A 671 -20.64 16.73 -14.73
N THR A 672 -20.58 16.09 -13.57
CA THR A 672 -21.02 16.66 -12.31
C THR A 672 -19.84 16.70 -11.34
N TYR A 673 -19.66 17.84 -10.68
CA TYR A 673 -18.77 17.95 -9.52
C TYR A 673 -19.46 17.41 -8.27
N TYR A 674 -18.73 16.63 -7.49
CA TYR A 674 -19.17 16.08 -6.21
C TYR A 674 -18.23 16.49 -5.10
N ASN A 675 -18.80 17.01 -4.01
CA ASN A 675 -18.06 17.48 -2.84
C ASN A 675 -18.19 16.45 -1.72
N PHE A 676 -17.08 15.81 -1.35
CA PHE A 676 -17.07 14.71 -0.39
C PHE A 676 -16.46 15.11 0.96
N ASN A 677 -17.07 14.61 2.03
CA ASN A 677 -16.53 14.62 3.39
C ASN A 677 -16.72 13.23 4.01
N VAL A 678 -15.87 12.87 4.97
CA VAL A 678 -15.93 11.60 5.69
C VAL A 678 -16.08 11.85 7.19
N VAL A 679 -16.98 11.11 7.84
CA VAL A 679 -17.20 11.12 9.29
C VAL A 679 -16.83 9.74 9.83
N ALA A 680 -16.07 9.68 10.92
CA ALA A 680 -15.81 8.44 11.63
C ALA A 680 -16.88 8.16 12.68
N ILE A 681 -17.17 6.88 12.90
CA ILE A 681 -18.13 6.39 13.88
C ILE A 681 -17.41 5.40 14.80
N ASP A 682 -17.51 5.60 16.10
CA ASP A 682 -16.95 4.68 17.10
C ASP A 682 -17.87 3.47 17.40
N LEU A 683 -17.45 2.58 18.29
CA LEU A 683 -18.25 1.41 18.69
C LEU A 683 -19.47 1.76 19.57
N ALA A 684 -19.52 2.94 20.18
CA ALA A 684 -20.66 3.44 20.95
C ALA A 684 -21.69 4.18 20.07
N GLY A 685 -21.36 4.46 18.82
CA GLY A 685 -22.17 5.19 17.86
C GLY A 685 -21.96 6.70 17.87
N ASN A 686 -20.94 7.22 18.57
CA ASN A 686 -20.58 8.63 18.52
C ASN A 686 -19.92 8.94 17.18
N ARG A 687 -20.17 10.15 16.67
CA ARG A 687 -19.74 10.61 15.34
C ARG A 687 -18.70 11.71 15.47
N SER A 688 -17.61 11.61 14.72
CA SER A 688 -16.62 12.68 14.62
C SER A 688 -17.22 13.95 13.98
N THR A 689 -16.50 15.06 14.07
CA THR A 689 -16.70 16.14 13.09
C THR A 689 -16.33 15.65 11.68
N PRO A 690 -16.92 16.20 10.60
CA PRO A 690 -16.53 15.83 9.23
C PRO A 690 -15.06 16.16 8.94
N SER A 691 -14.43 15.36 8.07
CA SER A 691 -13.11 15.64 7.49
C SER A 691 -13.10 16.96 6.71
N SER A 692 -11.92 17.39 6.26
CA SER A 692 -11.82 18.37 5.18
C SER A 692 -12.58 17.89 3.93
N GLN A 693 -13.16 18.81 3.17
CA GLN A 693 -13.89 18.51 1.93
C GLN A 693 -12.92 18.30 0.77
N VAL A 694 -13.23 17.37 -0.14
CA VAL A 694 -12.59 17.27 -1.46
C VAL A 694 -13.59 17.28 -2.58
N THR A 695 -13.18 17.78 -3.74
CA THR A 695 -14.04 17.83 -4.92
C THR A 695 -13.52 16.86 -5.98
N GLY A 696 -14.38 15.93 -6.40
CA GLY A 696 -14.15 15.11 -7.59
C GLY A 696 -15.11 15.51 -8.71
N SER A 697 -14.83 15.07 -9.93
CA SER A 697 -15.64 15.37 -11.12
C SER A 697 -15.92 14.10 -11.90
N THR A 698 -17.09 13.97 -12.51
CA THR A 698 -17.39 12.90 -13.47
C THR A 698 -17.09 13.29 -14.91
N PHE A 699 -15.96 13.98 -15.09
CA PHE A 699 -15.35 14.37 -16.36
C PHE A 699 -13.86 14.67 -16.13
N PHE A 700 -13.05 14.52 -17.17
CA PHE A 700 -11.61 14.81 -17.16
C PHE A 700 -11.16 15.35 -18.53
N GLY A 701 -10.03 16.05 -18.56
CA GLY A 701 -9.44 16.53 -19.81
C GLY A 701 -8.91 15.36 -20.65
N GLY A 702 -9.22 15.35 -21.95
CA GLY A 702 -8.89 14.26 -22.87
C GLY A 702 -10.11 13.44 -23.32
N LEU A 703 -9.85 12.20 -23.75
CA LEU A 703 -10.75 11.26 -24.38
C LEU A 703 -10.74 9.93 -23.63
N THR A 704 -11.80 9.14 -23.79
CA THR A 704 -11.74 7.69 -23.54
C THR A 704 -11.31 6.97 -24.81
N TYR A 705 -10.59 5.86 -24.69
CA TYR A 705 -10.26 5.00 -25.82
C TYR A 705 -10.65 3.55 -25.60
N GLU A 706 -10.94 2.87 -26.70
CA GLU A 706 -11.08 1.43 -26.86
C GLU A 706 -10.05 0.95 -27.90
N HIS A 707 -9.39 -0.18 -27.64
CA HIS A 707 -8.36 -0.76 -28.51
C HIS A 707 -8.46 -2.29 -28.57
N SER A 708 -8.35 -2.85 -29.77
CA SER A 708 -8.31 -4.31 -30.00
C SER A 708 -7.34 -4.69 -31.11
N THR A 709 -6.90 -5.95 -31.11
CA THR A 709 -6.02 -6.53 -32.15
C THR A 709 -6.78 -7.47 -33.07
N ASP A 710 -6.83 -7.17 -34.37
CA ASP A 710 -7.33 -8.04 -35.44
C ASP A 710 -6.97 -7.47 -36.82
N ALA A 711 -7.11 -8.28 -37.87
CA ALA A 711 -6.81 -7.87 -39.24
C ALA A 711 -8.05 -7.29 -39.94
N TYR A 712 -8.08 -5.97 -40.11
CA TYR A 712 -9.16 -5.25 -40.81
C TYR A 712 -8.73 -4.81 -42.22
N ASP A 713 -9.70 -4.72 -43.13
CA ASP A 713 -9.55 -4.12 -44.47
C ASP A 713 -10.42 -2.86 -44.63
N VAL A 714 -11.33 -2.65 -43.69
CA VAL A 714 -12.27 -1.52 -43.55
C VAL A 714 -12.57 -1.35 -42.05
N LEU A 715 -12.98 -0.16 -41.63
CA LEU A 715 -13.33 0.13 -40.25
C LEU A 715 -14.42 -0.84 -39.74
N PRO A 716 -14.19 -1.50 -38.60
CA PRO A 716 -15.19 -2.39 -38.05
C PRO A 716 -16.32 -1.61 -37.37
N ASN A 717 -17.46 -2.28 -37.17
CA ASN A 717 -18.48 -1.74 -36.28
C ASN A 717 -18.07 -1.94 -34.82
N PHE A 718 -17.56 -0.88 -34.20
CA PHE A 718 -17.09 -0.88 -32.81
C PHE A 718 -18.16 -1.24 -31.77
N ASN A 719 -19.47 -1.12 -32.08
CA ASN A 719 -20.52 -1.60 -31.16
C ASN A 719 -20.61 -3.14 -31.10
N ASN A 720 -19.98 -3.85 -32.04
CA ASN A 720 -19.98 -5.31 -32.12
C ASN A 720 -18.64 -5.93 -31.69
N ILE A 721 -17.67 -5.11 -31.29
CA ILE A 721 -16.35 -5.56 -30.81
C ILE A 721 -16.33 -5.39 -29.29
N GLU A 722 -15.90 -6.43 -28.58
CA GLU A 722 -15.53 -6.30 -27.18
C GLU A 722 -14.09 -5.77 -27.13
N PRO A 723 -13.84 -4.56 -26.59
CA PRO A 723 -12.51 -3.99 -26.58
C PRO A 723 -11.55 -4.81 -25.72
N GLU A 724 -10.35 -5.11 -26.24
CA GLU A 724 -9.31 -5.82 -25.47
C GLU A 724 -8.67 -4.90 -24.42
N PHE A 725 -8.63 -3.60 -24.69
CA PHE A 725 -8.09 -2.57 -23.82
C PHE A 725 -8.97 -1.32 -23.84
N THR A 726 -9.16 -0.71 -22.67
CA THR A 726 -9.84 0.58 -22.53
C THR A 726 -9.03 1.50 -21.61
N GLY A 727 -9.23 2.81 -21.74
CA GLY A 727 -8.54 3.77 -20.88
C GLY A 727 -8.87 5.21 -21.21
N THR A 728 -8.02 6.12 -20.70
CA THR A 728 -8.10 7.56 -20.95
C THR A 728 -6.84 8.05 -21.65
N ILE A 729 -6.96 9.10 -22.46
CA ILE A 729 -5.85 9.66 -23.24
C ILE A 729 -6.09 11.13 -23.54
N ASN A 730 -5.06 11.97 -23.59
CA ASN A 730 -5.26 13.41 -23.79
C ASN A 730 -5.65 13.81 -25.22
N ASN A 731 -5.36 12.95 -26.20
CA ASN A 731 -5.54 13.20 -27.63
C ASN A 731 -5.68 11.89 -28.42
N PHE A 732 -5.72 11.98 -29.75
CA PHE A 732 -5.87 10.84 -30.67
C PHE A 732 -4.59 10.03 -30.89
N SER A 733 -3.71 9.96 -29.89
CA SER A 733 -2.44 9.24 -29.99
C SER A 733 -2.65 7.73 -30.06
N LEU A 734 -2.00 7.08 -31.02
CA LEU A 734 -1.93 5.63 -31.15
C LEU A 734 -0.88 4.99 -30.21
N ALA A 735 -0.29 5.75 -29.27
CA ALA A 735 0.71 5.24 -28.34
C ALA A 735 0.24 4.05 -27.48
N PRO A 736 -1.03 3.97 -27.03
CA PRO A 736 -1.50 2.80 -26.27
C PRO A 736 -1.57 1.49 -27.09
N ARG A 737 -1.19 1.50 -28.38
CA ARG A 737 -1.22 0.32 -29.23
C ARG A 737 -0.30 -0.76 -28.68
N THR A 738 -0.74 -2.00 -28.80
CA THR A 738 0.01 -3.17 -28.33
C THR A 738 0.84 -3.86 -29.42
N GLN A 739 0.66 -3.46 -30.68
CA GLN A 739 1.41 -3.95 -31.85
C GLN A 739 1.49 -2.89 -32.95
N ASP A 740 2.41 -3.08 -33.89
CA ASP A 740 2.67 -2.14 -34.99
C ASP A 740 1.76 -2.35 -36.21
N ASP A 741 1.12 -3.52 -36.32
CA ASP A 741 0.27 -3.94 -37.44
C ASP A 741 -1.02 -4.61 -36.88
N PHE A 742 -2.10 -4.71 -37.65
CA PHE A 742 -3.35 -5.42 -37.31
C PHE A 742 -4.06 -4.97 -36.01
N TYR A 743 -4.39 -3.69 -35.86
CA TYR A 743 -5.10 -3.22 -34.68
C TYR A 743 -6.11 -2.12 -34.99
N ASN A 744 -6.96 -1.79 -34.02
CA ASN A 744 -7.92 -0.69 -34.13
C ASN A 744 -7.96 0.21 -32.89
N PHE A 745 -8.50 1.41 -33.07
CA PHE A 745 -8.83 2.35 -32.00
C PHE A 745 -10.21 2.97 -32.24
N ARG A 746 -10.92 3.21 -31.13
CA ARG A 746 -12.01 4.17 -31.06
C ARG A 746 -11.72 5.15 -29.92
N PHE A 747 -11.81 6.43 -30.21
CA PHE A 747 -11.66 7.51 -29.25
C PHE A 747 -12.98 8.26 -29.13
N ASP A 748 -13.48 8.44 -27.90
CA ASP A 748 -14.72 9.16 -27.64
C ASP A 748 -14.49 10.31 -26.65
N GLY A 749 -15.17 11.43 -26.90
CA GLY A 749 -15.19 12.59 -26.02
C GLY A 749 -15.89 13.77 -26.70
N PHE A 750 -15.48 14.98 -26.35
CA PHE A 750 -16.03 16.22 -26.87
C PHE A 750 -14.92 17.17 -27.30
N ILE A 751 -15.19 17.98 -28.32
CA ILE A 751 -14.35 19.09 -28.73
C ILE A 751 -15.00 20.43 -28.39
N PHE A 752 -14.25 21.32 -27.72
CA PHE A 752 -14.68 22.69 -27.45
C PHE A 752 -14.24 23.64 -28.55
N VAL A 753 -15.19 24.43 -29.06
CA VAL A 753 -14.92 25.46 -30.06
C VAL A 753 -15.26 26.86 -29.50
N PRO A 754 -14.37 27.86 -29.62
CA PRO A 754 -14.51 29.13 -28.90
C PRO A 754 -15.44 30.13 -29.58
N THR A 755 -15.83 29.91 -30.84
CA THR A 755 -16.57 30.89 -31.64
C THR A 755 -17.55 30.19 -32.57
N ASN A 756 -18.78 30.70 -32.67
CA ASN A 756 -19.76 30.20 -33.62
C ASN A 756 -19.22 30.32 -35.05
N GLY A 757 -19.33 29.26 -35.85
CA GLY A 757 -19.01 29.32 -37.26
C GLY A 757 -18.81 27.96 -37.90
N THR A 758 -18.38 27.97 -39.16
CA THR A 758 -18.05 26.75 -39.89
C THR A 758 -16.63 26.32 -39.54
N TYR A 759 -16.51 25.09 -39.03
CA TYR A 759 -15.24 24.42 -38.77
C TYR A 759 -15.01 23.34 -39.81
N THR A 760 -13.77 23.20 -40.26
CA THR A 760 -13.34 22.11 -41.14
C THR A 760 -12.42 21.19 -40.37
N PHE A 761 -12.76 19.91 -40.31
CA PHE A 761 -12.02 18.85 -39.65
C PHE A 761 -11.27 18.00 -40.66
N TYR A 762 -10.13 17.45 -40.25
CA TYR A 762 -9.27 16.61 -41.08
C TYR A 762 -8.85 15.38 -40.30
N THR A 763 -8.81 14.23 -40.95
CA THR A 763 -8.04 13.06 -40.53
C THR A 763 -6.93 12.81 -41.54
N THR A 764 -5.73 12.52 -41.07
CA THR A 764 -4.63 12.00 -41.90
C THR A 764 -4.23 10.64 -41.35
N SER A 765 -4.45 9.56 -42.10
CA SER A 765 -4.18 8.18 -41.63
C SER A 765 -3.57 7.28 -42.69
N ASP A 766 -2.76 6.30 -42.24
CA ASP A 766 -2.11 5.33 -43.14
C ASP A 766 -3.13 4.35 -43.72
N ASP A 767 -3.89 3.68 -42.87
CA ASP A 767 -5.08 2.90 -43.24
C ASP A 767 -6.37 3.64 -42.81
N GLY A 768 -7.46 2.92 -42.58
CA GLY A 768 -8.79 3.52 -42.42
C GLY A 768 -8.96 4.34 -41.15
N SER A 769 -9.49 5.55 -41.28
CA SER A 769 -10.02 6.36 -40.16
C SER A 769 -11.33 7.06 -40.50
N ALA A 770 -12.12 7.36 -39.47
CA ALA A 770 -13.33 8.16 -39.62
C ALA A 770 -13.50 9.10 -38.43
N LEU A 771 -14.05 10.28 -38.68
CA LEU A 771 -14.37 11.28 -37.66
C LEU A 771 -15.86 11.61 -37.70
N TYR A 772 -16.49 11.57 -36.54
CA TYR A 772 -17.91 11.83 -36.35
C TYR A 772 -18.10 13.03 -35.41
N ILE A 773 -19.00 13.93 -35.78
CA ILE A 773 -19.50 15.00 -34.92
C ILE A 773 -21.01 15.09 -35.15
N ASN A 774 -21.80 15.02 -34.07
CA ASN A 774 -23.24 15.19 -34.13
C ASN A 774 -23.63 16.55 -33.51
N PRO A 775 -23.98 17.57 -34.32
CA PRO A 775 -24.32 18.89 -33.79
C PRO A 775 -25.75 18.98 -33.25
N ASN A 776 -26.55 17.91 -33.37
CA ASN A 776 -27.97 17.91 -32.98
C ASN A 776 -28.27 16.91 -31.84
N ASP A 777 -27.27 16.19 -31.35
CA ASP A 777 -27.38 15.25 -30.25
C ASP A 777 -26.12 15.35 -29.40
N ASP A 778 -26.28 15.87 -28.19
CA ASP A 778 -25.17 16.16 -27.27
C ASP A 778 -24.69 14.89 -26.52
N SER A 779 -25.30 13.72 -26.76
CA SER A 779 -25.03 12.48 -26.00
C SER A 779 -24.05 11.51 -26.67
N ASN A 780 -23.99 11.46 -28.01
CA ASN A 780 -23.10 10.55 -28.73
C ASN A 780 -22.83 11.00 -30.19
N ALA A 781 -21.57 11.05 -30.59
CA ALA A 781 -21.18 11.32 -31.97
C ALA A 781 -21.21 10.07 -32.87
N TYR A 782 -21.05 8.87 -32.31
CA TYR A 782 -20.86 7.63 -33.07
C TYR A 782 -22.17 6.86 -33.29
N ASP A 783 -22.64 6.82 -34.54
CA ASP A 783 -23.66 5.89 -35.01
C ASP A 783 -23.14 5.11 -36.24
N PRO A 784 -22.80 3.82 -36.10
CA PRO A 784 -22.26 3.01 -37.20
C PRO A 784 -23.32 2.62 -38.24
N ASN A 785 -24.61 2.88 -37.99
CA ASN A 785 -25.70 2.51 -38.91
C ASN A 785 -26.08 3.63 -39.87
N ILE A 786 -25.49 4.81 -39.73
CA ILE A 786 -25.71 5.97 -40.59
C ILE A 786 -24.39 6.26 -41.32
N ASN A 787 -24.40 6.22 -42.67
CA ASN A 787 -23.27 6.65 -43.51
C ASN A 787 -23.08 8.18 -43.42
N ASN A 788 -22.66 8.70 -42.26
CA ASN A 788 -22.56 10.14 -42.00
C ASN A 788 -21.35 10.49 -41.13
N ALA A 789 -20.23 9.79 -41.32
CA ALA A 789 -18.95 10.32 -40.86
C ALA A 789 -18.75 11.72 -41.45
N LEU A 790 -18.34 12.69 -40.61
CA LEU A 790 -18.00 14.03 -41.08
C LEU A 790 -16.75 13.97 -41.95
N VAL A 791 -15.78 13.13 -41.57
CA VAL A 791 -14.62 12.78 -42.38
C VAL A 791 -14.60 11.26 -42.51
N ASP A 792 -14.61 10.77 -43.74
CA ASP A 792 -14.50 9.36 -44.07
C ASP A 792 -13.18 9.15 -44.84
N ASN A 793 -12.23 8.51 -44.18
CA ASN A 793 -10.92 8.13 -44.71
C ASN A 793 -10.74 6.60 -44.55
N ASP A 794 -11.80 5.82 -44.78
CA ASP A 794 -11.79 4.36 -44.62
C ASP A 794 -11.16 3.61 -45.80
N GLY A 795 -10.59 2.44 -45.53
CA GLY A 795 -9.97 1.54 -46.49
C GLY A 795 -8.46 1.39 -46.31
N LEU A 796 -7.85 0.62 -47.22
CA LEU A 796 -6.40 0.41 -47.24
C LEU A 796 -5.72 1.45 -48.13
N HIS A 797 -4.85 2.26 -47.56
CA HIS A 797 -4.04 3.23 -48.28
C HIS A 797 -2.71 3.46 -47.57
N GLY A 798 -1.98 4.52 -47.90
CA GLY A 798 -0.92 5.03 -47.03
C GLY A 798 -1.37 6.37 -46.44
N MET A 799 -0.50 7.09 -45.72
CA MET A 799 -0.86 8.37 -45.09
C MET A 799 -1.59 9.34 -46.05
N GLU A 800 -2.91 9.39 -45.93
CA GLU A 800 -3.82 10.15 -46.78
C GLU A 800 -4.66 11.09 -45.91
N GLU A 801 -4.89 12.32 -46.38
CA GLU A 801 -5.70 13.31 -45.67
C GLU A 801 -7.07 13.47 -46.32
N GLN A 802 -8.13 13.38 -45.51
CA GLN A 802 -9.50 13.70 -45.89
C GLN A 802 -10.06 14.79 -44.98
N SER A 803 -11.15 15.45 -45.39
CA SER A 803 -11.75 16.54 -44.63
C SER A 803 -13.25 16.69 -44.79
N GLY A 804 -13.88 17.34 -43.82
CA GLY A 804 -15.31 17.63 -43.80
C GLY A 804 -15.59 18.92 -43.03
N SER A 805 -16.63 19.66 -43.41
CA SER A 805 -16.99 20.94 -42.79
C SER A 805 -18.37 20.92 -42.17
N ILE A 806 -18.50 21.50 -40.99
CA ILE A 806 -19.74 21.55 -40.21
C ILE A 806 -19.87 22.90 -39.50
N PHE A 807 -21.10 23.40 -39.35
CA PHE A 807 -21.35 24.60 -38.56
C PHE A 807 -21.51 24.22 -37.09
N LEU A 808 -20.73 24.83 -36.21
CA LEU A 808 -20.78 24.61 -34.76
C LEU A 808 -21.04 25.92 -34.04
N THR A 809 -21.85 25.87 -32.98
CA THR A 809 -21.97 26.96 -32.01
C THR A 809 -20.77 26.95 -31.06
N ALA A 810 -20.39 28.09 -30.49
CA ALA A 810 -19.42 28.15 -29.41
C ALA A 810 -19.89 27.29 -28.23
N GLY A 811 -18.96 26.63 -27.57
CA GLY A 811 -19.26 25.53 -26.66
C GLY A 811 -18.64 24.24 -27.18
N GLY A 812 -18.98 23.10 -26.57
CA GLY A 812 -18.44 21.84 -27.06
C GLY A 812 -19.47 20.89 -27.65
N HIS A 813 -18.94 19.97 -28.44
CA HIS A 813 -19.67 19.09 -29.34
C HIS A 813 -19.08 17.70 -29.26
N PRO A 814 -19.89 16.63 -29.28
CA PRO A 814 -19.36 15.27 -29.21
C PRO A 814 -18.48 15.00 -30.43
N ILE A 815 -17.37 14.32 -30.20
CA ILE A 815 -16.41 13.90 -31.22
C ILE A 815 -16.03 12.44 -30.98
N THR A 816 -16.16 11.62 -32.02
CA THR A 816 -15.62 10.26 -32.05
C THR A 816 -14.66 10.13 -33.23
N VAL A 817 -13.51 9.52 -33.00
CA VAL A 817 -12.57 9.15 -34.06
C VAL A 817 -12.27 7.66 -34.00
N THR A 818 -12.43 6.97 -35.11
CA THR A 818 -12.12 5.55 -35.27
C THR A 818 -10.93 5.37 -36.21
N PHE A 819 -10.15 4.32 -36.00
CA PHE A 819 -8.95 4.00 -36.78
C PHE A 819 -8.71 2.49 -36.83
N PHE A 820 -8.15 1.98 -37.93
CA PHE A 820 -7.49 0.68 -37.96
C PHE A 820 -6.15 0.75 -38.70
N GLU A 821 -5.23 -0.14 -38.34
CA GLU A 821 -3.96 -0.40 -39.02
C GLU A 821 -3.96 -1.85 -39.51
N ARG A 822 -3.58 -2.07 -40.78
CA ARG A 822 -3.33 -3.39 -41.34
C ARG A 822 -1.85 -3.71 -41.37
N THR A 823 -1.07 -3.04 -42.22
CA THR A 823 0.38 -3.28 -42.35
C THR A 823 1.11 -2.07 -42.95
N ARG A 824 2.42 -1.95 -42.67
CA ARG A 824 3.37 -1.03 -43.36
C ARG A 824 3.36 0.43 -42.88
N GLY A 825 2.79 0.70 -41.70
CA GLY A 825 3.26 1.74 -40.79
C GLY A 825 2.16 2.68 -40.32
N ALA A 826 1.77 2.61 -39.05
CA ALA A 826 0.64 3.37 -38.55
C ALA A 826 0.87 4.87 -38.33
N GLY A 827 -0.11 5.67 -38.76
CA GLY A 827 -0.23 7.09 -38.43
C GLY A 827 -1.69 7.52 -38.35
N LEU A 828 -1.98 8.42 -37.39
CA LEU A 828 -3.26 9.12 -37.28
C LEU A 828 -2.98 10.55 -36.79
N GLU A 829 -3.44 11.54 -37.55
CA GLU A 829 -3.43 12.94 -37.16
C GLU A 829 -4.81 13.55 -37.34
N VAL A 830 -5.32 14.19 -36.29
CA VAL A 830 -6.65 14.83 -36.32
C VAL A 830 -6.48 16.34 -36.18
N ARG A 831 -6.94 17.09 -37.18
CA ARG A 831 -6.76 18.54 -37.29
C ARG A 831 -8.09 19.25 -37.48
N TYR A 832 -8.09 20.56 -37.22
CA TYR A 832 -9.23 21.43 -37.49
C TYR A 832 -8.80 22.86 -37.86
N GLU A 833 -9.67 23.57 -38.58
CA GLU A 833 -9.62 25.01 -38.80
C GLU A 833 -11.01 25.64 -38.66
N GLY A 834 -11.08 26.93 -38.36
CA GLY A 834 -12.33 27.63 -38.13
C GLY A 834 -12.16 29.13 -37.85
N PRO A 835 -13.21 29.83 -37.39
CA PRO A 835 -13.13 31.25 -37.07
C PRO A 835 -12.00 31.56 -36.08
N GLY A 836 -10.98 32.29 -36.52
CA GLY A 836 -9.82 32.65 -35.70
C GLY A 836 -8.82 31.52 -35.43
N ILE A 837 -9.01 30.33 -36.02
CA ILE A 837 -8.13 29.17 -35.88
C ILE A 837 -7.61 28.75 -37.25
N THR A 838 -6.32 28.91 -37.49
CA THR A 838 -5.62 28.33 -38.65
C THR A 838 -5.45 26.82 -38.47
N LYS A 839 -5.50 26.04 -39.56
CA LYS A 839 -5.34 24.58 -39.55
C LYS A 839 -4.22 24.12 -38.62
N ARG A 840 -4.59 23.34 -37.60
CA ARG A 840 -3.69 22.80 -36.58
C ARG A 840 -4.21 21.47 -36.05
N LEU A 841 -3.34 20.69 -35.39
CA LEU A 841 -3.79 19.57 -34.55
C LEU A 841 -4.80 20.06 -33.52
N ILE A 842 -5.82 19.26 -33.24
CA ILE A 842 -6.73 19.58 -32.14
C ILE A 842 -5.90 19.53 -30.85
N PRO A 843 -5.79 20.63 -30.10
CA PRO A 843 -4.97 20.67 -28.91
C PRO A 843 -5.66 19.91 -27.76
N ASP A 844 -4.87 19.32 -26.85
CA ASP A 844 -5.39 18.54 -25.71
C ASP A 844 -6.42 19.33 -24.89
N GLU A 845 -6.18 20.64 -24.68
CA GLU A 845 -7.09 21.53 -23.95
C GLU A 845 -8.44 21.80 -24.65
N ALA A 846 -8.58 21.43 -25.93
CA ALA A 846 -9.86 21.48 -26.62
C ALA A 846 -10.67 20.18 -26.44
N LEU A 847 -10.14 19.14 -25.79
CA LEU A 847 -10.76 17.83 -25.64
C LEU A 847 -11.15 17.53 -24.19
N ILE A 848 -12.36 17.00 -24.00
CA ILE A 848 -12.91 16.63 -22.68
C ILE A 848 -13.77 15.37 -22.79
N SER A 849 -13.70 14.48 -21.79
CA SER A 849 -14.58 13.31 -21.69
C SER A 849 -15.92 13.72 -21.08
N GLY A 850 -17.06 13.13 -21.46
CA GLY A 850 -18.32 13.44 -20.76
C GLY A 850 -19.60 13.48 -21.62
N GLU A 851 -20.48 14.43 -21.32
CA GLU A 851 -21.62 14.97 -22.11
C GLU A 851 -21.58 16.50 -21.92
N ILE A 852 -21.59 17.31 -22.98
CA ILE A 852 -21.49 18.76 -22.80
C ILE A 852 -22.86 19.38 -22.47
N VAL A 853 -22.91 20.06 -21.32
CA VAL A 853 -23.90 21.09 -21.04
C VAL A 853 -23.21 22.44 -21.24
N ASN A 854 -23.62 23.22 -22.24
CA ASN A 854 -23.09 24.57 -22.45
C ASN A 854 -23.44 25.48 -21.26
N ILE A 855 -22.49 25.71 -20.35
CA ILE A 855 -22.57 26.75 -19.32
C ILE A 855 -21.83 28.00 -19.81
N LEU A 856 -22.55 29.12 -19.91
CA LEU A 856 -21.98 30.44 -20.19
C LEU A 856 -21.36 31.03 -18.90
N PRO A 857 -20.44 32.01 -19.01
CA PRO A 857 -20.07 32.84 -17.86
C PRO A 857 -21.33 33.39 -17.19
N PRO A 858 -21.37 33.48 -15.85
CA PRO A 858 -22.59 33.79 -15.14
C PRO A 858 -22.96 35.27 -15.35
N THR A 859 -24.24 35.60 -15.19
CA THR A 859 -24.69 37.00 -15.17
C THR A 859 -24.28 37.67 -13.86
N ALA A 860 -24.20 39.00 -13.83
CA ALA A 860 -23.96 39.68 -12.55
C ALA A 860 -25.11 39.41 -11.57
N PRO A 861 -24.87 39.37 -10.25
CA PRO A 861 -25.94 39.22 -9.25
C PRO A 861 -27.05 40.24 -9.47
N ASN A 862 -28.28 39.77 -9.63
CA ASN A 862 -29.41 40.56 -10.15
C ASN A 862 -30.23 41.27 -9.06
N SER A 863 -29.87 41.12 -7.78
CA SER A 863 -30.55 41.79 -6.65
C SER A 863 -29.62 41.97 -5.44
N LEU A 864 -28.45 42.58 -5.61
CA LEU A 864 -27.58 42.93 -4.48
C LEU A 864 -28.33 43.92 -3.56
N LEU A 865 -28.32 43.66 -2.26
CA LEU A 865 -28.98 44.45 -1.22
C LEU A 865 -28.05 44.59 -0.02
N ALA A 866 -27.93 45.79 0.52
CA ALA A 866 -27.23 46.06 1.77
C ALA A 866 -28.21 46.69 2.76
N THR A 867 -28.36 46.11 3.97
CA THR A 867 -29.25 46.63 5.01
C THR A 867 -28.52 46.72 6.35
N SER A 868 -28.59 47.89 7.00
CA SER A 868 -27.96 48.11 8.31
C SER A 868 -28.72 47.42 9.45
N ARG A 869 -28.00 46.80 10.38
CA ARG A 869 -28.56 46.31 11.66
C ARG A 869 -28.30 47.31 12.80
N PRO A 870 -29.33 47.78 13.52
CA PRO A 870 -29.16 48.83 14.55
C PRO A 870 -28.34 48.46 15.81
N SER A 871 -27.93 47.20 15.97
CA SER A 871 -27.43 46.69 17.27
C SER A 871 -26.01 46.11 17.26
N GLU A 872 -25.36 45.95 16.09
CA GLU A 872 -24.10 45.17 15.99
C GLU A 872 -23.00 45.85 15.17
N PHE A 873 -23.20 47.11 14.75
CA PHE A 873 -22.30 47.80 13.80
C PHE A 873 -21.99 46.91 12.57
N SER A 874 -23.04 46.31 12.00
CA SER A 874 -22.95 45.36 10.89
C SER A 874 -23.92 45.69 9.77
N ILE A 875 -23.60 45.21 8.56
CA ILE A 875 -24.44 45.33 7.37
C ILE A 875 -24.72 43.93 6.82
N ASP A 876 -25.99 43.59 6.69
CA ASP A 876 -26.41 42.39 5.95
C ASP A 876 -26.31 42.65 4.46
N VAL A 877 -25.50 41.85 3.76
CA VAL A 877 -25.36 41.88 2.31
C VAL A 877 -26.00 40.62 1.74
N GLY A 878 -27.05 40.79 0.94
CA GLY A 878 -27.76 39.69 0.27
C GLY A 878 -27.75 39.86 -1.24
N TRP A 879 -27.76 38.76 -1.99
CA TRP A 879 -27.86 38.77 -3.45
C TRP A 879 -28.71 37.60 -3.95
N ASN A 880 -29.14 37.67 -5.22
CA ASN A 880 -29.78 36.58 -5.92
C ASN A 880 -29.07 36.34 -7.26
N HIS A 881 -29.28 35.14 -7.81
CA HIS A 881 -28.86 34.73 -9.14
C HIS A 881 -29.97 33.89 -9.79
N ASP A 882 -30.00 33.81 -11.12
CA ASP A 882 -30.95 32.95 -11.83
C ASP A 882 -30.60 31.45 -11.69
N THR A 883 -29.36 31.13 -11.28
CA THR A 883 -28.78 29.77 -11.15
C THR A 883 -27.85 29.61 -9.92
N PRO A 884 -28.35 29.86 -8.70
CA PRO A 884 -27.51 30.09 -7.52
C PRO A 884 -26.65 28.91 -7.09
N ALA A 885 -27.07 27.67 -7.35
CA ALA A 885 -26.33 26.46 -6.95
C ALA A 885 -25.00 26.21 -7.71
N SER A 886 -24.73 26.97 -8.77
CA SER A 886 -23.64 26.71 -9.73
C SER A 886 -22.62 27.85 -9.88
N VAL A 887 -22.76 28.91 -9.06
CA VAL A 887 -21.92 30.12 -9.14
C VAL A 887 -21.43 30.52 -7.76
N GLN A 888 -20.17 30.96 -7.67
CA GLN A 888 -19.64 31.67 -6.50
C GLN A 888 -19.84 33.16 -6.70
N THR A 889 -19.96 33.93 -5.62
CA THR A 889 -20.09 35.39 -5.68
C THR A 889 -19.01 36.04 -4.82
N GLU A 890 -18.22 36.93 -5.42
CA GLU A 890 -17.30 37.80 -4.67
C GLU A 890 -18.01 39.11 -4.31
N ILE A 891 -17.94 39.48 -3.03
CA ILE A 891 -18.47 40.72 -2.47
C ILE A 891 -17.33 41.69 -2.21
N TYR A 892 -17.48 42.89 -2.75
CA TYR A 892 -16.51 43.97 -2.65
C TYR A 892 -17.09 45.13 -1.85
N ARG A 893 -16.28 45.77 -1.00
CA ARG A 893 -16.67 46.88 -0.13
C ARG A 893 -15.76 48.10 -0.32
N GLY A 894 -16.34 49.29 -0.29
CA GLY A 894 -15.64 50.58 -0.26
C GLY A 894 -16.29 51.57 0.70
N THR A 895 -15.55 52.61 1.10
CA THR A 895 -16.05 53.71 1.96
C THR A 895 -16.46 54.97 1.17
N SER A 896 -16.34 54.91 -0.16
CA SER A 896 -16.76 55.95 -1.10
C SER A 896 -17.47 55.32 -2.31
N SER A 897 -18.53 55.97 -2.79
CA SER A 897 -19.25 55.54 -4.00
C SER A 897 -18.30 55.52 -5.20
N GLY A 898 -18.33 54.42 -5.96
CA GLY A 898 -17.44 54.18 -7.10
C GLY A 898 -16.05 53.63 -6.74
N GLY A 899 -15.82 53.30 -5.46
CA GLY A 899 -14.58 52.69 -4.97
C GLY A 899 -13.54 53.70 -4.46
N PRO A 900 -12.29 53.24 -4.17
CA PRO A 900 -11.77 51.89 -4.38
C PRO A 900 -12.49 50.84 -3.52
N TYR A 901 -12.65 49.63 -4.06
CA TYR A 901 -13.25 48.51 -3.34
C TYR A 901 -12.21 47.42 -3.04
N GLU A 902 -12.41 46.72 -1.94
CA GLU A 902 -11.65 45.54 -1.53
C GLU A 902 -12.59 44.34 -1.38
N VAL A 903 -12.11 43.13 -1.64
CA VAL A 903 -12.88 41.90 -1.43
C VAL A 903 -13.05 41.68 0.07
N VAL A 904 -14.30 41.53 0.50
CA VAL A 904 -14.65 41.25 1.90
C VAL A 904 -15.24 39.86 2.10
N HIS A 905 -15.72 39.22 1.03
CA HIS A 905 -16.22 37.85 1.06
C HIS A 905 -16.19 37.18 -0.31
N THR A 906 -15.92 35.89 -0.35
CA THR A 906 -16.12 35.03 -1.53
C THR A 906 -17.04 33.89 -1.10
N SER A 907 -18.22 33.82 -1.71
CA SER A 907 -19.27 32.91 -1.28
C SER A 907 -18.98 31.47 -1.70
N ASN A 908 -19.50 30.52 -0.93
CA ASN A 908 -19.64 29.15 -1.38
C ASN A 908 -20.71 29.05 -2.50
N LEU A 909 -20.71 27.96 -3.25
CA LEU A 909 -21.75 27.70 -4.27
C LEU A 909 -23.13 27.64 -3.60
N GLY A 910 -24.10 28.41 -4.10
CA GLY A 910 -25.46 28.47 -3.55
C GLY A 910 -25.66 29.40 -2.36
N GLU A 911 -24.59 30.00 -1.82
CA GLU A 911 -24.68 30.99 -0.76
C GLU A 911 -25.18 32.34 -1.31
N LEU A 912 -26.18 32.94 -0.65
CA LEU A 912 -26.89 34.14 -1.11
C LEU A 912 -26.83 35.31 -0.13
N THR A 913 -26.18 35.15 1.02
CA THR A 913 -26.14 36.15 2.08
C THR A 913 -24.83 36.12 2.83
N PHE A 914 -24.33 37.29 3.22
CA PHE A 914 -23.13 37.53 4.01
C PHE A 914 -23.41 38.64 5.04
N VAL A 915 -22.88 38.52 6.25
CA VAL A 915 -22.98 39.57 7.28
C VAL A 915 -21.61 40.23 7.42
N ASP A 916 -21.51 41.50 7.02
CA ASP A 916 -20.29 42.27 7.17
C ASP A 916 -20.23 42.89 8.57
N THR A 917 -19.17 42.56 9.32
CA THR A 917 -19.02 42.88 10.76
C THR A 917 -17.79 43.77 11.00
N GLU A 918 -17.64 44.28 12.22
CA GLU A 918 -16.54 45.20 12.60
C GLU A 918 -16.55 46.55 11.83
N LEU A 919 -17.73 47.07 11.50
CA LEU A 919 -17.88 48.33 10.76
C LEU A 919 -17.92 49.55 11.70
N GLU A 920 -17.51 50.70 11.20
CA GLU A 920 -17.52 51.95 11.98
C GLU A 920 -18.93 52.57 12.02
N PRO A 921 -19.42 53.01 13.20
CA PRO A 921 -20.75 53.61 13.32
C PRO A 921 -20.88 54.91 12.52
N SER A 922 -22.09 55.17 11.99
CA SER A 922 -22.41 56.34 11.17
C SER A 922 -21.61 56.45 9.86
N VAL A 923 -20.88 55.41 9.45
CA VAL A 923 -20.19 55.34 8.15
C VAL A 923 -21.11 54.66 7.13
N THR A 924 -21.17 55.23 5.92
CA THR A 924 -21.81 54.61 4.76
C THR A 924 -20.80 53.74 4.01
N TYR A 925 -21.12 52.45 3.87
CA TYR A 925 -20.33 51.51 3.06
C TYR A 925 -21.05 51.19 1.76
N TYR A 926 -20.28 51.03 0.69
CA TYR A 926 -20.73 50.76 -0.66
C TYR A 926 -20.29 49.36 -1.08
N TYR A 927 -21.19 48.60 -1.70
CA TYR A 927 -20.96 47.21 -2.10
C TYR A 927 -21.26 47.00 -3.58
N VAL A 928 -20.38 46.25 -4.24
CA VAL A 928 -20.59 45.67 -5.57
C VAL A 928 -20.25 44.18 -5.50
N ALA A 929 -20.87 43.37 -6.36
CA ALA A 929 -20.65 41.93 -6.37
C ALA A 929 -20.49 41.42 -7.80
N ARG A 930 -19.75 40.34 -8.00
CA ARG A 930 -19.66 39.64 -9.30
C ARG A 930 -19.73 38.14 -9.10
N SER A 931 -20.32 37.44 -10.06
CA SER A 931 -20.46 36.00 -10.05
C SER A 931 -19.34 35.33 -10.84
N ILE A 932 -18.92 34.15 -10.40
CA ILE A 932 -17.78 33.42 -10.94
C ILE A 932 -18.19 31.95 -11.10
N ASN A 933 -17.89 31.38 -12.28
CA ASN A 933 -17.92 29.93 -12.52
C ASN A 933 -16.64 29.51 -13.27
N THR A 934 -16.59 28.25 -13.71
CA THR A 934 -15.44 27.68 -14.43
C THR A 934 -15.18 28.33 -15.79
N ASP A 935 -16.15 29.04 -16.36
CA ASP A 935 -16.10 29.64 -17.70
C ASP A 935 -15.80 31.15 -17.68
N GLY A 936 -15.81 31.79 -16.50
CA GLY A 936 -15.37 33.17 -16.33
C GLY A 936 -16.06 33.94 -15.21
N GLU A 937 -15.73 35.23 -15.13
CA GLU A 937 -16.30 36.18 -14.18
C GLU A 937 -17.36 37.04 -14.89
N SER A 938 -18.46 37.35 -14.19
CA SER A 938 -19.45 38.32 -14.66
C SER A 938 -18.93 39.76 -14.56
N ASP A 939 -19.63 40.71 -15.19
CA ASP A 939 -19.53 42.12 -14.82
C ASP A 939 -19.94 42.34 -13.34
N PHE A 940 -19.57 43.48 -12.76
CA PHE A 940 -20.05 43.87 -11.42
C PHE A 940 -21.55 44.20 -11.44
N SER A 941 -22.24 43.85 -10.35
CA SER A 941 -23.60 44.27 -10.05
C SER A 941 -23.71 45.79 -9.95
N THR A 942 -24.93 46.30 -9.94
CA THR A 942 -25.16 47.69 -9.52
C THR A 942 -24.68 47.91 -8.09
N GLU A 943 -24.03 49.03 -7.83
CA GLU A 943 -23.60 49.43 -6.48
C GLU A 943 -24.82 49.64 -5.56
N VAL A 944 -24.75 49.08 -4.36
CA VAL A 944 -25.67 49.39 -3.26
C VAL A 944 -24.90 49.95 -2.07
N SER A 945 -25.58 50.64 -1.17
CA SER A 945 -24.96 51.17 0.04
C SER A 945 -25.89 51.08 1.23
N ALA A 946 -25.29 50.96 2.42
CA ALA A 946 -25.98 51.07 3.69
C ALA A 946 -25.15 51.91 4.65
N THR A 947 -25.83 52.70 5.48
CA THR A 947 -25.19 53.48 6.55
C THR A 947 -25.37 52.75 7.85
N VAL A 948 -24.27 52.52 8.57
CA VAL A 948 -24.34 51.91 9.91
C VAL A 948 -25.09 52.86 10.83
N ILE A 949 -26.30 52.46 11.26
CA ILE A 949 -27.15 53.25 12.17
C ILE A 949 -26.67 53.00 13.60
N GLY A 950 -26.34 54.07 14.34
CA GLY A 950 -26.08 54.00 15.78
C GLY A 950 -27.37 54.19 16.60
N ASP A 951 -27.44 53.55 17.76
CA ASP A 951 -28.57 53.68 18.69
C ASP A 951 -28.50 54.97 19.54
N GLY A 952 -29.66 55.60 19.77
CA GLY A 952 -29.80 56.87 20.49
C GLY A 952 -30.85 56.85 21.61
N VAL A 953 -31.35 55.68 21.98
CA VAL A 953 -32.29 55.51 23.10
C VAL A 953 -31.49 55.05 24.32
N PRO A 954 -31.51 55.78 25.45
CA PRO A 954 -30.78 55.38 26.65
C PRO A 954 -31.50 54.25 27.41
N PRO A 955 -30.75 53.37 28.13
CA PRO A 955 -31.32 52.30 28.94
C PRO A 955 -32.28 52.79 30.02
N SER A 956 -33.17 51.90 30.48
CA SER A 956 -34.01 52.19 31.65
C SER A 956 -33.18 52.35 32.94
N GLN A 957 -33.68 53.17 33.88
CA GLN A 957 -33.04 53.41 35.17
C GLN A 957 -32.92 52.09 35.98
N PRO A 958 -31.74 51.76 36.56
CA PRO A 958 -31.60 50.60 37.45
C PRO A 958 -32.42 50.80 38.73
N THR A 959 -33.13 49.75 39.18
CA THR A 959 -34.00 49.79 40.37
C THR A 959 -33.54 48.78 41.43
N ASP A 960 -34.09 48.87 42.64
CA ASP A 960 -33.83 47.92 43.75
C ASP A 960 -32.35 47.79 44.16
N LEU A 961 -31.59 48.89 44.10
CA LEU A 961 -30.22 48.92 44.61
C LEU A 961 -30.20 48.63 46.12
N THR A 962 -29.50 47.57 46.52
CA THR A 962 -29.42 47.06 47.89
C THR A 962 -27.99 46.64 48.24
N VAL A 963 -27.68 46.69 49.54
CA VAL A 963 -26.41 46.19 50.09
C VAL A 963 -26.56 44.71 50.44
N LEU A 964 -25.74 43.87 49.81
CA LEU A 964 -25.71 42.42 50.03
C LEU A 964 -24.78 42.03 51.18
N THR A 965 -23.60 42.65 51.27
CA THR A 965 -22.56 42.32 52.26
C THR A 965 -21.84 43.58 52.72
N ILE A 966 -21.38 43.60 53.98
CA ILE A 966 -20.61 44.70 54.57
C ILE A 966 -19.44 44.09 55.31
N GLY A 967 -18.22 44.41 54.88
CA GLY A 967 -16.96 44.03 55.52
C GLY A 967 -16.21 45.24 56.09
N PRO A 968 -15.03 45.02 56.71
CA PRO A 968 -14.20 46.08 57.26
C PRO A 968 -13.73 47.08 56.21
N THR A 969 -13.41 46.64 55.00
CA THR A 969 -12.93 47.53 53.92
C THR A 969 -13.67 47.29 52.62
N SER A 970 -14.88 46.72 52.67
CA SER A 970 -15.64 46.39 51.47
C SER A 970 -17.15 46.40 51.64
N VAL A 971 -17.88 46.65 50.56
CA VAL A 971 -19.35 46.63 50.50
C VAL A 971 -19.79 45.93 49.22
N GLY A 972 -20.64 44.91 49.35
CA GLY A 972 -21.30 44.23 48.22
C GLY A 972 -22.65 44.88 47.90
N LEU A 973 -22.89 45.19 46.64
CA LEU A 973 -24.12 45.78 46.13
C LEU A 973 -24.80 44.88 45.10
N SER A 974 -26.13 44.97 44.99
CA SER A 974 -26.93 44.34 43.94
C SER A 974 -28.15 45.19 43.57
N TRP A 975 -28.60 45.09 42.33
CA TRP A 975 -29.76 45.80 41.79
C TRP A 975 -30.53 44.94 40.77
N SER A 976 -31.73 45.39 40.42
CA SER A 976 -32.55 44.83 39.34
C SER A 976 -32.02 45.29 37.96
N PRO A 977 -31.98 44.40 36.94
CA PRO A 977 -31.44 44.73 35.64
C PRO A 977 -32.24 45.81 34.90
N SER A 978 -31.53 46.74 34.26
CA SER A 978 -32.07 47.66 33.27
C SER A 978 -32.39 46.94 31.96
N THR A 979 -33.29 47.53 31.18
CA THR A 979 -33.71 47.04 29.85
C THR A 979 -33.53 48.14 28.83
N ASP A 980 -33.15 47.77 27.61
CA ASP A 980 -32.93 48.67 26.49
C ASP A 980 -33.33 47.98 25.17
N ASN A 981 -33.58 48.73 24.10
CA ASN A 981 -33.88 48.21 22.76
C ASN A 981 -32.70 47.54 22.06
N VAL A 982 -31.45 47.89 22.40
CA VAL A 982 -30.24 47.22 21.87
C VAL A 982 -29.46 46.42 22.93
N GLY A 983 -30.02 46.33 24.14
CA GLY A 983 -29.42 45.63 25.28
C GLY A 983 -28.49 46.52 26.10
N VAL A 984 -28.20 46.10 27.34
CA VAL A 984 -27.35 46.84 28.29
C VAL A 984 -25.93 46.28 28.20
N SER A 985 -24.93 47.13 28.00
CA SER A 985 -23.51 46.74 27.90
C SER A 985 -22.81 46.69 29.28
N GLY A 986 -23.32 47.42 30.27
CA GLY A 986 -22.97 47.26 31.67
C GLY A 986 -23.36 48.42 32.56
N TYR A 987 -22.88 48.43 33.80
CA TYR A 987 -23.29 49.39 34.83
C TYR A 987 -22.10 50.13 35.43
N THR A 988 -22.25 51.43 35.67
CA THR A 988 -21.26 52.29 36.33
C THR A 988 -21.73 52.65 37.74
N ILE A 989 -20.83 52.53 38.72
CA ILE A 989 -21.10 52.73 40.15
C ILE A 989 -20.45 54.01 40.62
N TYR A 990 -21.18 54.76 41.42
CA TYR A 990 -20.78 56.03 42.00
C TYR A 990 -20.83 55.96 43.53
N ASP A 991 -19.85 56.56 44.21
CA ASP A 991 -19.91 56.92 45.64
C ASP A 991 -19.98 58.44 45.79
N ASN A 992 -21.00 58.94 46.49
CA ASN A 992 -21.25 60.38 46.66
C ASN A 992 -21.25 61.17 45.33
N GLY A 993 -21.68 60.53 44.25
CA GLY A 993 -21.72 61.10 42.89
C GLY A 993 -20.37 61.10 42.15
N VAL A 994 -19.33 60.49 42.69
CA VAL A 994 -18.03 60.27 42.02
C VAL A 994 -17.97 58.84 41.52
N GLU A 995 -17.62 58.64 40.23
CA GLU A 995 -17.47 57.31 39.65
C GLU A 995 -16.34 56.54 40.31
N ILE A 996 -16.61 55.31 40.74
CA ILE A 996 -15.66 54.46 41.46
C ILE A 996 -15.45 53.08 40.81
N GLY A 997 -16.25 52.70 39.83
CA GLY A 997 -16.06 51.44 39.08
C GLY A 997 -17.20 51.11 38.12
N SER A 998 -17.02 50.06 37.31
CA SER A 998 -18.04 49.57 36.37
C SER A 998 -18.06 48.04 36.22
N THR A 999 -19.16 47.48 35.72
CA THR A 999 -19.37 46.02 35.52
C THR A 999 -19.23 45.55 34.07
N SER A 1000 -18.79 46.41 33.14
CA SER A 1000 -18.74 46.12 31.69
C SER A 1000 -17.38 45.58 31.22
N GLY A 1001 -17.38 44.50 30.44
CA GLY A 1001 -16.18 43.95 29.79
C GLY A 1001 -15.83 44.64 28.46
N ARG A 1002 -14.99 45.68 28.52
CA ARG A 1002 -13.95 46.15 27.56
C ARG A 1002 -13.86 47.69 27.57
N LEU A 1003 -12.73 48.26 28.01
CA LEU A 1003 -12.39 49.68 27.79
C LEU A 1003 -11.31 49.81 26.70
N SER A 1004 -11.56 50.74 25.78
CA SER A 1004 -10.60 51.27 24.80
C SER A 1004 -9.45 51.99 25.53
N SER A 1005 -8.21 51.67 25.15
CA SER A 1005 -7.02 52.31 25.69
C SER A 1005 -6.74 53.64 25.00
N ASN A 1006 -6.81 54.75 25.72
CA ASN A 1006 -5.91 55.90 25.52
C ASN A 1006 -5.93 56.86 26.71
N GLY A 1007 -4.75 57.13 27.28
CA GLY A 1007 -4.50 58.40 28.00
C GLY A 1007 -4.13 58.35 29.49
N ARG A 1008 -2.89 57.93 29.78
CA ARG A 1008 -1.95 58.47 30.78
C ARG A 1008 -2.41 58.81 32.23
N SER A 1009 -1.71 58.13 33.14
CA SER A 1009 -1.13 58.63 34.41
C SER A 1009 -2.01 58.65 35.66
N GLY A 1010 -1.87 57.58 36.46
CA GLY A 1010 -1.67 57.73 37.89
C GLY A 1010 -2.83 57.37 38.81
N SER A 1011 -3.24 56.10 38.85
CA SER A 1011 -3.56 55.39 40.11
C SER A 1011 -3.80 53.92 39.76
N LYS A 1012 -3.33 52.99 40.60
CA LYS A 1012 -3.50 51.56 40.38
C LYS A 1012 -4.90 51.14 40.85
N SER A 1013 -5.84 50.93 39.92
CA SER A 1013 -7.11 50.24 40.16
C SER A 1013 -7.10 48.91 39.41
N ASN A 1014 -7.10 47.78 40.12
CA ASN A 1014 -7.23 46.45 39.53
C ASN A 1014 -8.67 45.98 39.71
N LEU A 1015 -9.50 46.11 38.68
CA LEU A 1015 -10.79 45.42 38.57
C LEU A 1015 -10.79 44.66 37.24
N ARG A 1016 -11.01 43.33 37.27
CA ARG A 1016 -11.21 42.47 36.09
C ARG A 1016 -12.42 41.57 36.32
N THR A 1017 -13.36 41.58 35.40
CA THR A 1017 -14.52 40.67 35.38
C THR A 1017 -14.53 39.91 34.05
N LEU A 1018 -14.75 38.58 34.10
CA LEU A 1018 -15.01 37.70 32.96
C LEU A 1018 -16.47 37.21 33.05
N ALA A 1019 -17.38 37.89 32.36
CA ALA A 1019 -18.73 37.38 32.06
C ALA A 1019 -19.28 38.08 30.80
N SER A 1020 -19.96 37.32 29.94
CA SER A 1020 -20.58 37.80 28.69
C SER A 1020 -22.00 38.37 28.90
N THR A 1021 -22.38 38.65 30.15
CA THR A 1021 -23.61 39.38 30.51
C THR A 1021 -23.26 40.44 31.57
N PRO A 1022 -23.85 41.65 31.50
CA PRO A 1022 -23.55 42.70 32.46
C PRO A 1022 -24.03 42.29 33.87
N ALA A 1023 -23.10 42.15 34.80
CA ALA A 1023 -23.41 41.73 36.15
C ALA A 1023 -24.23 42.82 36.88
N THR A 1024 -25.31 42.40 37.56
CA THR A 1024 -26.20 43.27 38.36
C THR A 1024 -25.86 43.26 39.86
N SER A 1025 -24.64 42.83 40.19
CA SER A 1025 -24.07 42.90 41.53
C SER A 1025 -22.55 43.10 41.44
N ILE A 1026 -21.98 43.76 42.45
CA ILE A 1026 -20.54 44.07 42.51
C ILE A 1026 -20.07 44.18 43.97
N LEU A 1027 -18.83 43.78 44.25
CA LEU A 1027 -18.15 44.04 45.51
C LEU A 1027 -17.18 45.21 45.35
N ILE A 1028 -17.33 46.24 46.17
CA ILE A 1028 -16.46 47.41 46.20
C ILE A 1028 -15.50 47.22 47.37
N ALA A 1029 -14.21 47.08 47.08
CA ALA A 1029 -13.15 46.85 48.06
C ALA A 1029 -12.28 48.12 48.27
N ASP A 1030 -11.26 48.04 49.12
CA ASP A 1030 -10.35 49.14 49.48
C ASP A 1030 -11.02 50.36 50.12
N LEU A 1031 -12.19 50.17 50.72
CA LEU A 1031 -12.91 51.17 51.49
C LEU A 1031 -12.25 51.36 52.86
N THR A 1032 -12.37 52.56 53.43
CA THR A 1032 -11.84 52.86 54.77
C THR A 1032 -12.75 52.20 55.82
N GLU A 1033 -12.15 51.57 56.84
CA GLU A 1033 -12.90 50.95 57.94
C GLU A 1033 -13.74 51.98 58.72
N ASP A 1034 -14.86 51.52 59.30
CA ASP A 1034 -15.81 52.35 60.05
C ASP A 1034 -16.25 53.64 59.32
N THR A 1035 -16.29 53.62 57.99
CA THR A 1035 -16.58 54.79 57.15
C THR A 1035 -17.89 54.61 56.39
N GLU A 1036 -18.72 55.66 56.38
CA GLU A 1036 -20.01 55.67 55.67
C GLU A 1036 -19.82 56.01 54.18
N TYR A 1037 -20.48 55.23 53.32
CA TYR A 1037 -20.45 55.35 51.87
C TYR A 1037 -21.87 55.45 51.31
N ASN A 1038 -22.04 56.16 50.20
CA ASN A 1038 -23.34 56.41 49.58
C ASN A 1038 -23.29 56.06 48.08
N PHE A 1039 -23.86 54.91 47.72
CA PHE A 1039 -23.72 54.34 46.38
C PHE A 1039 -24.94 54.56 45.49
N SER A 1040 -24.71 54.85 44.22
CA SER A 1040 -25.72 54.82 43.14
C SER A 1040 -25.18 54.17 41.86
N VAL A 1041 -26.05 53.64 41.01
CA VAL A 1041 -25.68 52.88 39.80
C VAL A 1041 -26.36 53.43 38.55
N VAL A 1042 -25.65 53.46 37.42
CA VAL A 1042 -26.12 53.86 36.10
C VAL A 1042 -25.95 52.70 35.12
N ALA A 1043 -26.90 52.47 34.21
CA ALA A 1043 -26.76 51.52 33.12
C ALA A 1043 -26.29 52.22 31.83
N GLN A 1044 -25.50 51.52 31.03
CA GLN A 1044 -25.03 51.96 29.72
C GLN A 1044 -25.31 50.89 28.66
N ASP A 1045 -25.68 51.29 27.45
CA ASP A 1045 -25.85 50.39 26.30
C ASP A 1045 -24.54 50.27 25.47
N PRO A 1046 -24.46 49.37 24.46
CA PRO A 1046 -23.31 49.30 23.55
C PRO A 1046 -23.05 50.56 22.71
N ALA A 1047 -24.04 51.43 22.53
CA ALA A 1047 -23.92 52.69 21.79
C ALA A 1047 -23.39 53.85 22.65
N GLY A 1048 -23.22 53.63 23.96
CA GLY A 1048 -22.69 54.58 24.91
C GLY A 1048 -23.73 55.47 25.58
N ASN A 1049 -25.03 55.28 25.32
CA ASN A 1049 -26.09 56.05 25.99
C ASN A 1049 -26.23 55.59 27.44
N THR A 1050 -26.43 56.54 28.36
CA THR A 1050 -26.50 56.27 29.80
C THR A 1050 -27.89 56.53 30.36
N SER A 1051 -28.37 55.65 31.24
CA SER A 1051 -29.61 55.84 31.97
C SER A 1051 -29.49 56.89 33.09
N PRO A 1052 -30.60 57.33 33.71
CA PRO A 1052 -30.56 58.07 34.97
C PRO A 1052 -29.95 57.22 36.12
N ASN A 1053 -29.34 57.88 37.13
CA ASN A 1053 -28.85 57.23 38.35
C ASN A 1053 -29.97 56.47 39.07
N SER A 1054 -29.69 55.30 39.62
CA SER A 1054 -30.56 54.61 40.58
C SER A 1054 -30.81 55.45 41.84
N GLU A 1055 -31.75 55.01 42.68
CA GLU A 1055 -31.82 55.47 44.08
C GLU A 1055 -30.48 55.16 44.80
N THR A 1056 -30.17 55.97 45.81
CA THR A 1056 -28.92 55.83 46.58
C THR A 1056 -29.07 54.86 47.76
N VAL A 1057 -28.03 54.08 48.04
CA VAL A 1057 -27.95 53.23 49.24
C VAL A 1057 -26.76 53.61 50.10
N THR A 1058 -27.01 53.84 51.40
CA THR A 1058 -25.98 54.27 52.36
C THR A 1058 -25.63 53.12 53.32
N THR A 1059 -24.34 52.90 53.56
CA THR A 1059 -23.85 51.87 54.48
C THR A 1059 -22.50 52.23 55.09
N THR A 1060 -22.14 51.60 56.20
CA THR A 1060 -20.88 51.82 56.93
C THR A 1060 -20.11 50.51 57.06
N THR A 1061 -18.84 50.51 56.65
CA THR A 1061 -17.91 49.37 56.77
C THR A 1061 -17.65 49.00 58.24
N THR A 1062 -17.35 47.74 58.57
CA THR A 1062 -17.37 47.20 59.95
C THR A 1062 -15.99 46.97 60.59
N GLY A 1063 -15.67 47.62 61.72
CA GLY A 1063 -14.41 47.37 62.46
C GLY A 1063 -14.17 45.91 62.86
N GLY A 1064 -13.01 45.38 62.45
CA GLY A 1064 -12.76 43.94 62.31
C GLY A 1064 -12.63 43.09 63.59
N THR A 1065 -13.08 41.83 63.47
CA THR A 1065 -12.44 40.62 64.01
C THR A 1065 -12.71 39.43 63.04
N PRO A 1066 -11.71 38.59 62.71
CA PRO A 1066 -11.73 37.74 61.51
C PRO A 1066 -12.20 36.28 61.74
N LEU A 1067 -12.68 35.63 60.67
CA LEU A 1067 -12.95 34.18 60.50
C LEU A 1067 -12.78 33.82 58.99
N PRO A 1068 -12.51 32.56 58.60
CA PRO A 1068 -11.26 32.06 57.98
C PRO A 1068 -11.23 32.10 56.43
N VAL A 1069 -10.05 31.81 55.86
CA VAL A 1069 -9.81 31.60 54.42
C VAL A 1069 -10.88 30.69 53.80
N GLU A 1070 -11.57 31.16 52.75
CA GLU A 1070 -12.60 30.37 52.05
C GLU A 1070 -11.99 29.65 50.83
N PHE A 1071 -11.86 28.32 50.89
CA PHE A 1071 -11.44 27.53 49.74
C PHE A 1071 -12.58 27.40 48.71
N ILE A 1072 -12.35 27.86 47.48
CA ILE A 1072 -13.28 27.68 46.35
C ILE A 1072 -13.13 26.28 45.76
N GLU A 1073 -11.88 25.87 45.47
CA GLU A 1073 -11.61 24.57 44.86
C GLU A 1073 -10.22 24.05 45.23
N PHE A 1074 -10.08 22.72 45.26
CA PHE A 1074 -8.80 22.03 45.31
C PHE A 1074 -8.87 20.83 44.35
N LYS A 1075 -8.01 20.83 43.34
CA LYS A 1075 -7.98 19.88 42.23
C LYS A 1075 -6.58 19.30 42.06
N ALA A 1076 -6.53 18.15 41.41
CA ALA A 1076 -5.29 17.53 40.97
C ALA A 1076 -5.42 17.10 39.51
N SER A 1077 -4.37 17.30 38.73
CA SER A 1077 -4.25 16.76 37.38
C SER A 1077 -2.94 15.99 37.21
N ILE A 1078 -3.00 14.89 36.47
CA ILE A 1078 -1.83 14.06 36.18
C ILE A 1078 -1.09 14.68 35.00
N ALA A 1079 0.19 15.00 35.16
CA ALA A 1079 1.05 15.57 34.13
C ALA A 1079 2.30 14.71 33.90
N SER A 1080 2.96 14.86 32.75
CA SER A 1080 4.16 14.08 32.38
C SER A 1080 5.36 14.20 33.34
N LYS A 1081 5.31 15.15 34.28
CA LYS A 1081 6.36 15.43 35.28
C LYS A 1081 5.92 15.25 36.75
N GLY A 1082 4.69 14.79 37.03
CA GLY A 1082 4.18 14.66 38.40
C GLY A 1082 2.66 14.83 38.56
N VAL A 1083 2.17 14.98 39.80
CA VAL A 1083 0.80 15.46 40.08
C VAL A 1083 0.83 16.98 40.20
N TRP A 1084 0.04 17.65 39.36
CA TRP A 1084 -0.14 19.09 39.40
C TRP A 1084 -1.35 19.39 40.29
N LEU A 1085 -1.09 20.00 41.45
CA LEU A 1085 -2.10 20.37 42.44
C LEU A 1085 -2.45 21.83 42.26
N THR A 1086 -3.73 22.15 42.10
CA THR A 1086 -4.20 23.53 41.99
C THR A 1086 -5.31 23.79 43.00
N TRP A 1087 -5.29 24.95 43.65
CA TRP A 1087 -6.38 25.39 44.51
C TRP A 1087 -6.66 26.87 44.32
N ALA A 1088 -7.90 27.26 44.59
CA ALA A 1088 -8.30 28.64 44.60
C ALA A 1088 -8.92 28.99 45.95
N THR A 1089 -8.56 30.16 46.48
CA THR A 1089 -9.22 30.77 47.64
C THR A 1089 -10.12 31.90 47.16
N GLY A 1090 -11.31 32.04 47.75
CA GLY A 1090 -12.22 33.17 47.53
C GLY A 1090 -11.95 34.34 48.46
N SER A 1091 -11.32 34.06 49.60
CA SER A 1091 -10.70 35.07 50.46
C SER A 1091 -9.59 34.44 51.32
N GLU A 1092 -8.59 35.21 51.67
CA GLU A 1092 -7.52 34.95 52.62
C GLU A 1092 -7.50 36.06 53.66
N VAL A 1093 -7.48 35.72 54.94
CA VAL A 1093 -7.28 36.70 56.01
C VAL A 1093 -6.17 36.18 56.90
N ASN A 1094 -5.14 36.98 57.07
CA ASN A 1094 -3.94 36.72 57.85
C ASN A 1094 -3.12 35.49 57.41
N ASN A 1095 -3.32 34.99 56.18
CA ASN A 1095 -2.68 33.79 55.65
C ASN A 1095 -1.17 34.00 55.44
N ASP A 1096 -0.34 33.19 56.10
CA ASP A 1096 1.11 33.23 55.94
C ASP A 1096 1.57 32.31 54.81
N PHE A 1097 1.14 31.04 54.84
CA PHE A 1097 1.46 30.06 53.79
C PHE A 1097 0.50 28.88 53.79
N PHE A 1098 0.44 28.22 52.65
CA PHE A 1098 -0.13 26.90 52.47
C PHE A 1098 0.97 25.83 52.57
N THR A 1099 0.72 24.78 53.34
CA THR A 1099 1.52 23.57 53.33
C THR A 1099 0.78 22.51 52.52
N VAL A 1100 1.44 21.99 51.49
CA VAL A 1100 0.93 20.87 50.71
C VAL A 1100 1.34 19.59 51.42
N GLU A 1101 0.34 18.77 51.77
CA GLU A 1101 0.55 17.52 52.48
C GLU A 1101 0.08 16.33 51.64
N ARG A 1102 0.82 15.23 51.74
CA ARG A 1102 0.56 13.96 51.04
C ARG A 1102 0.55 12.80 52.02
N SER A 1103 -0.35 11.86 51.81
CA SER A 1103 -0.51 10.64 52.59
C SER A 1103 -0.65 9.41 51.69
N VAL A 1104 -0.03 8.31 52.09
CA VAL A 1104 -0.18 6.96 51.49
C VAL A 1104 -1.46 6.27 51.99
N ASN A 1105 -1.81 6.45 53.26
CA ASN A 1105 -2.90 5.75 53.94
C ASN A 1105 -4.12 6.62 54.25
N SER A 1106 -4.12 7.89 53.80
CA SER A 1106 -5.13 8.92 54.10
C SER A 1106 -5.27 9.30 55.58
N ILE A 1107 -4.37 8.84 56.45
CA ILE A 1107 -4.37 9.07 57.89
C ILE A 1107 -3.12 9.88 58.28
N ASP A 1108 -1.94 9.41 57.89
CA ASP A 1108 -0.66 10.01 58.19
C ASP A 1108 -0.21 10.91 57.02
N PHE A 1109 -0.27 12.22 57.25
CA PHE A 1109 0.08 13.23 56.24
C PHE A 1109 1.49 13.77 56.48
N THR A 1110 2.29 13.80 55.41
CA THR A 1110 3.64 14.38 55.40
C THR A 1110 3.66 15.64 54.55
N SER A 1111 4.41 16.66 55.00
CA SER A 1111 4.58 17.90 54.23
C SER A 1111 5.52 17.66 53.05
N ILE A 1112 5.05 17.94 51.83
CA ILE A 1112 5.83 17.80 50.59
C ILE A 1112 6.21 19.15 49.97
N GLY A 1113 5.63 20.26 50.45
CA GLY A 1113 6.02 21.59 50.05
C GLY A 1113 5.25 22.70 50.77
N LYS A 1114 5.72 23.94 50.59
CA LYS A 1114 5.06 25.16 51.06
C LYS A 1114 4.92 26.17 49.93
N VAL A 1115 3.78 26.85 49.89
CA VAL A 1115 3.49 27.94 48.95
C VAL A 1115 3.07 29.14 49.78
N ASN A 1116 3.72 30.28 49.56
CA ASN A 1116 3.42 31.50 50.33
C ASN A 1116 1.97 31.94 50.09
N GLY A 1117 1.29 32.32 51.18
CA GLY A 1117 -0.04 32.91 51.13
C GLY A 1117 0.04 34.39 50.74
N ALA A 1118 -1.09 34.96 50.35
CA ALA A 1118 -1.19 36.36 49.98
C ALA A 1118 -1.35 37.31 51.19
N GLY A 1119 -1.49 36.79 52.41
CA GLY A 1119 -1.79 37.59 53.59
C GLY A 1119 -3.29 37.82 53.72
N ASP A 1120 -3.70 39.06 53.47
CA ASP A 1120 -5.10 39.48 53.42
C ASP A 1120 -5.49 39.73 51.95
N SER A 1121 -6.44 38.96 51.43
CA SER A 1121 -7.00 39.10 50.08
C SER A 1121 -8.47 38.68 50.05
N PHE A 1122 -9.33 39.38 49.32
CA PHE A 1122 -10.72 38.96 49.10
C PHE A 1122 -11.00 38.67 47.61
N ASP A 1123 -9.93 38.60 46.81
CA ASP A 1123 -9.97 38.22 45.41
C ASP A 1123 -9.73 36.73 45.26
N ARG A 1124 -10.26 36.14 44.19
CA ARG A 1124 -9.89 34.77 43.83
C ARG A 1124 -8.39 34.72 43.55
N ILE A 1125 -7.66 33.92 44.34
CA ILE A 1125 -6.25 33.65 44.08
C ILE A 1125 -6.07 32.17 43.78
N ASP A 1126 -5.53 31.89 42.60
CA ASP A 1126 -5.18 30.55 42.17
C ASP A 1126 -3.72 30.24 42.53
N TYR A 1127 -3.52 29.08 43.14
CA TYR A 1127 -2.22 28.55 43.54
C TYR A 1127 -1.96 27.21 42.86
N GLU A 1128 -0.68 26.91 42.64
CA GLU A 1128 -0.25 25.64 42.05
C GLU A 1128 0.97 25.04 42.75
N PHE A 1129 1.08 23.71 42.71
CA PHE A 1129 2.21 22.95 43.26
C PHE A 1129 2.48 21.63 42.50
N LEU A 1130 3.76 21.29 42.22
CA LEU A 1130 4.16 20.05 41.55
C LEU A 1130 4.66 19.06 42.57
N ASP A 1131 3.91 17.97 42.75
CA ASP A 1131 4.54 16.77 43.28
C ASP A 1131 5.30 16.04 42.17
N ARG A 1132 6.63 16.22 42.15
CA ARG A 1132 7.55 15.56 41.21
C ARG A 1132 7.92 14.13 41.63
N THR A 1133 7.44 13.67 42.78
CA THR A 1133 7.71 12.34 43.34
C THR A 1133 6.40 11.58 43.60
N PRO A 1134 5.50 11.48 42.62
CA PRO A 1134 4.18 10.92 42.86
C PRO A 1134 4.28 9.44 43.25
N ILE A 1135 3.35 9.01 44.10
CA ILE A 1135 3.11 7.60 44.43
C ILE A 1135 1.79 7.16 43.78
N ARG A 1136 1.60 5.85 43.53
CA ARG A 1136 0.53 5.34 42.65
C ARG A 1136 -0.86 5.75 43.08
N THR A 1137 -1.14 5.66 44.38
CA THR A 1137 -2.34 6.21 45.01
C THR A 1137 -1.86 7.10 46.15
N ALA A 1138 -2.21 8.38 46.09
CA ALA A 1138 -1.88 9.33 47.15
C ALA A 1138 -3.10 10.20 47.49
N THR A 1139 -3.27 10.47 48.77
CA THR A 1139 -4.24 11.45 49.26
C THR A 1139 -3.52 12.76 49.54
N TYR A 1140 -3.94 13.84 48.89
CA TYR A 1140 -3.40 15.18 49.07
C TYR A 1140 -4.37 16.05 49.85
N ARG A 1141 -3.84 16.98 50.65
CA ARG A 1141 -4.61 18.08 51.24
C ARG A 1141 -3.74 19.33 51.37
N ILE A 1142 -4.41 20.48 51.49
CA ILE A 1142 -3.76 21.76 51.77
C ILE A 1142 -3.99 22.12 53.22
N LYS A 1143 -2.93 22.52 53.92
CA LYS A 1143 -2.99 23.11 55.26
C LYS A 1143 -2.68 24.60 55.14
N GLN A 1144 -3.67 25.44 55.31
CA GLN A 1144 -3.51 26.88 55.40
C GLN A 1144 -2.99 27.24 56.79
N THR A 1145 -2.02 28.15 56.91
CA THR A 1145 -1.46 28.60 58.19
C THR A 1145 -1.37 30.11 58.22
N ASP A 1146 -1.94 30.72 59.25
CA ASP A 1146 -1.95 32.17 59.48
C ASP A 1146 -0.64 32.67 60.10
N ARG A 1147 -0.39 33.98 60.04
CA ARG A 1147 0.82 34.61 60.61
C ARG A 1147 0.90 34.51 62.14
N ASN A 1148 -0.22 34.24 62.80
CA ASN A 1148 -0.27 33.98 64.25
C ASN A 1148 -0.05 32.49 64.59
N GLY A 1149 0.04 31.61 63.59
CA GLY A 1149 0.27 30.18 63.73
C GLY A 1149 -0.99 29.31 63.78
N ASP A 1150 -2.19 29.91 63.71
CA ASP A 1150 -3.45 29.16 63.55
C ASP A 1150 -3.51 28.50 62.16
N TYR A 1151 -4.26 27.41 62.01
CA TYR A 1151 -4.31 26.67 60.74
C TYR A 1151 -5.67 26.01 60.48
N ASP A 1152 -5.98 25.81 59.19
CA ASP A 1152 -7.14 25.02 58.73
C ASP A 1152 -6.76 24.14 57.52
N TYR A 1153 -7.58 23.11 57.22
CA TYR A 1153 -7.32 22.16 56.14
C TYR A 1153 -8.38 22.18 55.04
N SER A 1154 -7.96 22.02 53.79
CA SER A 1154 -8.86 21.70 52.68
C SER A 1154 -9.45 20.30 52.83
N LYS A 1155 -10.54 20.03 52.10
CA LYS A 1155 -10.96 18.65 51.86
C LYS A 1155 -9.85 17.89 51.13
N PRO A 1156 -9.53 16.64 51.52
CA PRO A 1156 -8.52 15.85 50.84
C PRO A 1156 -9.02 15.36 49.48
N ILE A 1157 -8.10 15.20 48.53
CA ILE A 1157 -8.37 14.60 47.21
C ILE A 1157 -7.46 13.39 46.99
N ILE A 1158 -8.02 12.32 46.43
CA ILE A 1158 -7.28 11.09 46.12
C ILE A 1158 -6.90 11.12 44.64
N VAL A 1159 -5.64 10.86 44.34
CA VAL A 1159 -5.11 10.76 42.98
C VAL A 1159 -4.54 9.38 42.76
N THR A 1160 -5.06 8.68 41.76
CA THR A 1160 -4.60 7.35 41.35
C THR A 1160 -4.04 7.38 39.93
N PHE A 1161 -2.83 6.88 39.75
CA PHE A 1161 -2.17 6.73 38.45
C PHE A 1161 -2.59 5.41 37.78
N ASN A 1162 -3.23 5.50 36.61
CA ASN A 1162 -3.46 4.36 35.71
C ASN A 1162 -2.30 4.22 34.71
N VAL A 1163 -1.10 3.87 35.19
CA VAL A 1163 0.05 3.53 34.34
C VAL A 1163 0.62 2.18 34.75
N GLU A 1164 1.05 1.39 33.77
CA GLU A 1164 1.75 0.10 33.98
C GLU A 1164 2.99 0.28 34.89
N ASN A 1165 3.24 -0.72 35.74
CA ASN A 1165 4.33 -0.77 36.72
C ASN A 1165 5.73 -0.57 36.08
N LYS A 1166 6.18 0.68 35.94
CA LYS A 1166 7.53 1.02 35.45
C LYS A 1166 8.51 1.22 36.61
N ILE A 1167 9.11 0.12 37.08
CA ILE A 1167 10.38 0.18 37.82
C ILE A 1167 11.54 0.31 36.82
N GLN A 1168 12.30 1.40 36.97
CA GLN A 1168 13.57 1.65 36.31
C GLN A 1168 14.70 1.07 37.15
N LEU A 1169 15.61 0.36 36.49
CA LEU A 1169 16.79 -0.26 37.07
C LEU A 1169 17.99 0.20 36.25
N TYR A 1170 18.89 0.99 36.84
CA TYR A 1170 20.03 1.58 36.15
C TYR A 1170 21.23 1.84 37.08
N PRO A 1171 22.48 1.83 36.57
CA PRO A 1171 22.84 1.35 35.25
C PRO A 1171 22.64 -0.18 35.13
N ASN A 1172 22.29 -0.63 33.93
CA ASN A 1172 22.17 -2.05 33.60
C ASN A 1172 22.67 -2.26 32.17
N PRO A 1173 23.84 -2.90 31.95
CA PRO A 1173 24.67 -3.59 32.95
C PRO A 1173 25.34 -2.67 33.98
N THR A 1174 25.68 -3.21 35.16
CA THR A 1174 26.46 -2.54 36.22
C THR A 1174 27.84 -3.19 36.41
N ASP A 1175 28.86 -2.38 36.67
CA ASP A 1175 30.25 -2.77 36.91
C ASP A 1175 30.88 -2.12 38.16
N ARG A 1176 30.10 -1.33 38.93
CA ARG A 1176 30.60 -0.50 40.05
C ARG A 1176 30.27 -1.02 41.44
N GLY A 1177 29.73 -2.24 41.57
CA GLY A 1177 29.30 -2.75 42.87
C GLY A 1177 28.00 -2.11 43.38
N GLU A 1178 27.26 -1.38 42.54
CA GLU A 1178 26.02 -0.70 42.92
C GLU A 1178 25.04 -0.59 41.74
N PHE A 1179 23.74 -0.48 42.02
CA PHE A 1179 22.70 -0.13 41.06
C PHE A 1179 21.56 0.64 41.74
N THR A 1180 20.82 1.44 40.98
CA THR A 1180 19.70 2.24 41.46
C THR A 1180 18.38 1.64 40.97
N LEU A 1181 17.40 1.56 41.87
CA LEU A 1181 16.00 1.29 41.55
C LEU A 1181 15.16 2.53 41.81
N LYS A 1182 14.30 2.87 40.84
CA LYS A 1182 13.33 3.95 40.97
C LYS A 1182 12.07 3.60 40.19
N GLY A 1183 10.89 3.78 40.77
CA GLY A 1183 9.63 3.51 40.07
C GLY A 1183 8.41 3.80 40.90
N LEU A 1184 7.25 3.76 40.26
CA LEU A 1184 5.96 3.86 40.93
C LEU A 1184 5.60 2.50 41.53
N VAL A 1185 5.13 2.52 42.76
CA VAL A 1185 4.81 1.38 43.64
C VAL A 1185 3.48 1.70 44.32
N ASP A 1186 2.75 0.67 44.75
CA ASP A 1186 1.37 0.82 45.24
C ASP A 1186 1.29 1.71 46.50
N GLY A 1187 0.17 2.40 46.68
CA GLY A 1187 -0.09 3.33 47.81
C GLY A 1187 -0.30 2.63 49.16
N SER A 1188 0.27 1.45 49.35
CA SER A 1188 0.16 0.63 50.56
C SER A 1188 1.18 1.07 51.62
N ASP A 1189 0.78 1.11 52.89
CA ASP A 1189 1.68 1.34 54.05
C ASP A 1189 2.71 0.22 54.28
N GLN A 1190 2.71 -0.84 53.46
CA GLN A 1190 3.67 -1.93 53.58
C GLN A 1190 5.04 -1.53 53.01
N PRO A 1191 6.15 -1.83 53.70
CA PRO A 1191 7.49 -1.53 53.21
C PRO A 1191 7.85 -2.37 51.98
N ILE A 1192 8.61 -1.77 51.06
CA ILE A 1192 9.00 -2.38 49.79
C ILE A 1192 10.25 -3.21 50.01
N THR A 1193 10.17 -4.50 49.75
CA THR A 1193 11.30 -5.43 49.88
C THR A 1193 11.95 -5.68 48.53
N VAL A 1194 13.22 -5.31 48.39
CA VAL A 1194 14.03 -5.57 47.21
C VAL A 1194 14.97 -6.75 47.46
N LYS A 1195 14.94 -7.75 46.56
CA LYS A 1195 15.83 -8.90 46.59
C LYS A 1195 16.68 -9.00 45.33
N LEU A 1196 17.94 -9.41 45.46
CA LEU A 1196 18.82 -9.79 44.36
C LEU A 1196 19.03 -11.30 44.37
N LEU A 1197 18.59 -11.98 43.31
CA LEU A 1197 18.65 -13.44 43.15
C LEU A 1197 19.50 -13.80 41.94
N ASP A 1198 20.24 -14.92 42.00
CA ASP A 1198 20.78 -15.54 40.77
C ASP A 1198 19.69 -16.30 40.00
N TYR A 1199 20.04 -16.82 38.80
CA TYR A 1199 19.11 -17.52 37.92
C TYR A 1199 18.57 -18.86 38.47
N ILE A 1200 19.12 -19.37 39.58
CA ILE A 1200 18.60 -20.56 40.29
C ILE A 1200 17.83 -20.19 41.56
N GLY A 1201 17.59 -18.89 41.80
CA GLY A 1201 16.82 -18.38 42.92
C GLY A 1201 17.60 -18.22 44.23
N ARG A 1202 18.94 -18.26 44.23
CA ARG A 1202 19.75 -18.00 45.44
C ARG A 1202 19.81 -16.51 45.73
N GLU A 1203 19.47 -16.13 46.96
CA GLU A 1203 19.45 -14.75 47.44
C GLU A 1203 20.83 -14.23 47.85
N TYR A 1204 21.22 -13.08 47.30
CA TYR A 1204 22.45 -12.36 47.63
C TYR A 1204 22.19 -11.09 48.44
N ILE A 1205 21.05 -10.43 48.22
CA ILE A 1205 20.63 -9.20 48.91
C ILE A 1205 19.14 -9.27 49.19
N SER A 1206 18.72 -8.82 50.37
CA SER A 1206 17.33 -8.53 50.71
C SER A 1206 17.31 -7.29 51.61
N ARG A 1207 16.59 -6.25 51.20
CA ARG A 1207 16.46 -4.97 51.93
C ARG A 1207 15.05 -4.45 51.83
N SER A 1208 14.57 -3.80 52.89
CA SER A 1208 13.25 -3.16 52.93
C SER A 1208 13.41 -1.64 52.97
N TYR A 1209 12.59 -0.94 52.20
CA TYR A 1209 12.56 0.52 52.09
C TYR A 1209 11.16 1.05 52.34
N GLU A 1210 11.09 2.25 52.91
CA GLU A 1210 9.82 2.98 52.99
C GLU A 1210 9.37 3.42 51.59
N VAL A 1211 8.07 3.51 51.38
CA VAL A 1211 7.47 3.81 50.05
C VAL A 1211 7.97 5.13 49.47
N ASP A 1212 8.07 6.15 50.32
CA ASP A 1212 8.58 7.47 49.94
C ASP A 1212 10.08 7.46 49.61
N GLU A 1213 10.85 6.60 50.27
CA GLU A 1213 12.29 6.43 50.04
C GLU A 1213 12.53 5.74 48.68
N PHE A 1214 11.84 4.63 48.43
CA PHE A 1214 11.92 3.88 47.17
C PHE A 1214 11.51 4.74 45.96
N SER A 1215 10.46 5.54 46.11
CA SER A 1215 9.94 6.42 45.05
C SER A 1215 10.92 7.54 44.67
N ARG A 1216 11.77 8.00 45.61
CA ARG A 1216 12.85 8.96 45.35
C ARG A 1216 14.05 8.35 44.63
N GLY A 1217 14.17 7.02 44.67
CA GLY A 1217 15.25 6.24 44.09
C GLY A 1217 16.20 5.73 45.16
N VAL A 1218 16.37 4.42 45.25
CA VAL A 1218 17.24 3.75 46.24
C VAL A 1218 18.46 3.16 45.56
N GLU A 1219 19.62 3.41 46.15
CA GLU A 1219 20.91 2.87 45.71
C GLU A 1219 21.23 1.59 46.48
N ILE A 1220 21.55 0.53 45.75
CA ILE A 1220 21.78 -0.80 46.30
C ILE A 1220 23.21 -1.21 45.96
N SER A 1221 24.08 -1.20 46.98
CA SER A 1221 25.44 -1.71 46.87
C SER A 1221 25.49 -3.22 47.09
N TYR A 1222 26.27 -3.93 46.27
CA TYR A 1222 26.57 -5.35 46.35
C TYR A 1222 28.07 -5.59 46.54
N ASN A 1223 28.42 -6.57 47.38
CA ASN A 1223 29.82 -6.85 47.74
C ASN A 1223 30.55 -7.55 46.59
N SER A 1224 31.89 -7.51 46.59
CA SER A 1224 32.78 -8.18 45.62
C SER A 1224 32.66 -9.72 45.55
N GLY A 1225 31.73 -10.32 46.31
CA GLY A 1225 31.41 -11.75 46.31
C GLY A 1225 30.23 -12.14 45.42
N VAL A 1226 29.59 -11.19 44.72
CA VAL A 1226 28.56 -11.44 43.70
C VAL A 1226 29.27 -11.62 42.35
N PRO A 1227 29.30 -12.82 41.74
CA PRO A 1227 29.99 -13.05 40.47
C PRO A 1227 29.39 -12.27 39.30
N ALA A 1228 30.18 -12.00 38.26
CA ALA A 1228 29.65 -11.51 36.99
C ALA A 1228 28.61 -12.49 36.42
N GLY A 1229 27.47 -11.99 35.96
CA GLY A 1229 26.35 -12.84 35.54
C GLY A 1229 25.01 -12.12 35.42
N ILE A 1230 23.97 -12.90 35.11
CA ILE A 1230 22.57 -12.43 35.03
C ILE A 1230 21.89 -12.72 36.36
N TYR A 1231 21.27 -11.69 36.92
CA TYR A 1231 20.52 -11.73 38.16
C TYR A 1231 19.08 -11.26 37.94
N VAL A 1232 18.20 -11.69 38.85
CA VAL A 1232 16.83 -11.21 38.97
C VAL A 1232 16.74 -10.32 40.20
N VAL A 1233 16.32 -9.08 39.99
CA VAL A 1233 15.93 -8.15 41.04
C VAL A 1233 14.42 -8.27 41.24
N LEU A 1234 14.00 -8.77 42.39
CA LEU A 1234 12.59 -8.78 42.79
C LEU A 1234 12.31 -7.55 43.64
N VAL A 1235 11.21 -6.87 43.36
CA VAL A 1235 10.67 -5.77 44.17
C VAL A 1235 9.28 -6.18 44.63
N ASN A 1236 9.10 -6.37 45.93
CA ASN A 1236 7.88 -6.88 46.53
C ASN A 1236 7.23 -5.82 47.42
N GLN A 1237 5.92 -5.62 47.30
CA GLN A 1237 5.13 -4.80 48.22
C GLN A 1237 3.74 -5.46 48.39
N GLY A 1238 3.46 -6.03 49.55
CA GLY A 1238 2.24 -6.82 49.75
C GLY A 1238 2.19 -8.06 48.83
N SER A 1239 1.15 -8.16 47.99
CA SER A 1239 0.98 -9.23 46.98
C SER A 1239 1.59 -8.89 45.61
N GLU A 1240 2.03 -7.65 45.37
CA GLU A 1240 2.69 -7.28 44.12
C GLU A 1240 4.17 -7.67 44.13
N VAL A 1241 4.60 -8.38 43.09
CA VAL A 1241 5.99 -8.79 42.84
C VAL A 1241 6.41 -8.33 41.45
N ILE A 1242 7.37 -7.42 41.37
CA ILE A 1242 7.93 -6.93 40.12
C ILE A 1242 9.33 -7.51 39.93
N GLN A 1243 9.57 -8.11 38.77
CA GLN A 1243 10.87 -8.70 38.43
C GLN A 1243 11.61 -7.84 37.40
N LYS A 1244 12.92 -7.61 37.62
CA LYS A 1244 13.80 -6.93 36.66
C LYS A 1244 15.11 -7.69 36.50
N LYS A 1245 15.54 -7.86 35.25
CA LYS A 1245 16.85 -8.46 34.92
C LYS A 1245 17.96 -7.44 35.23
N LEU A 1246 18.98 -7.85 35.97
CA LEU A 1246 20.23 -7.09 36.20
C LEU A 1246 21.40 -7.88 35.61
N VAL A 1247 22.27 -7.21 34.86
CA VAL A 1247 23.52 -7.78 34.36
C VAL A 1247 24.68 -7.17 35.14
N ILE A 1248 25.44 -8.00 35.84
CA ILE A 1248 26.67 -7.61 36.55
C ILE A 1248 27.87 -8.04 35.70
N LYS A 1249 28.76 -7.11 35.37
CA LYS A 1249 29.95 -7.36 34.52
C LYS A 1249 31.18 -7.79 35.30
#